data_AF-A0A8S9FHC1-F1
#
_entry.id   AF-A0A8S9FHC1-F1
#
_cell.length_a   1.000
_cell.length_b   1.000
_cell.length_c   1.000
_cell.angle_alpha   90.00
_cell.angle_beta   90.00
_cell.angle_gamma   90.00
#
_symmetry.space_group_name_H-M   'P 1'
#
loop_
_entity.id
_entity.type
_entity.pdbx_description
1 polymer ?
#
loop_
_entity_poly.entity_id
_entity_poly.type
_entity_poly.pdbx_seq_one_letter_code
_entity_poly.pdbx_strand_id
1 'polypeptide(L)'
;MAFFVLSRVSRRLLKPTVSATLSVFHSQQHIYLSTPVTITHYINPLSKYTLWNHHNHQANRLVAGMWSSSLVLERGRQEMSGFGGVKEDSSWIDLYLPERARGYAKLARLDKPIGTWLLAWPCMWSIALAADPGSLPSFKMMGLFGCGAILLRGAGCTINDLLDQDIDTKVDRTRLRPIASGLLTPFQGLQFLLLQLLLGLGVLLQLNNYSRLLGASSLFLVFSYPLMKRFTFWPQAFLGLTINWGALLGWAAVKGSVEPAVVLPLYLSGICWTLVYDTIYAHQDKEDDVKVGVKSTALRFGDNTKLWLTGFGTASMGKDENSPLKATDFGLSVFFKPGDKFKDLVGSAYYVAPEVLKRNYGPEADIWSAGVILFILISGVPPFWGENETGIFDAILKGELDFSADPWPTVSAGAKDLVKRMLKYDPKDRLTASEVLNHPWIKEDGEASDKPLDNAVLSRMKQFRAMNKLKKMALKVIAENLSEEEIIGLKEMFKALDTDKNGIVTLEELRTGLPKLGNKISEAEIRQLMEAADMDGDGSIDYLEFISATMHMNRIEREDHLYTAFQYFDKDNSGYITMEELEQAMKKYNMGDDKSIKEIIAEVDTDRDGKINYEEFVAMMKKGNPELVTNRRRVNM
;
A
#
# COMPACT_ATOMS: atom_id res chain seq x y z
N MET A 1 -29.33 15.63 37.15
CA MET A 1 -28.48 16.33 38.13
C MET A 1 -26.98 15.96 38.04
N ALA A 2 -26.61 14.76 37.57
CA ALA A 2 -25.21 14.35 37.37
C ALA A 2 -24.46 15.08 36.22
N PHE A 3 -25.17 15.52 35.16
CA PHE A 3 -24.56 16.22 34.01
C PHE A 3 -24.08 17.65 34.33
N PHE A 4 -24.72 18.34 35.28
CA PHE A 4 -24.31 19.70 35.67
C PHE A 4 -23.03 19.71 36.52
N VAL A 5 -22.75 18.62 37.24
CA VAL A 5 -21.56 18.47 38.09
C VAL A 5 -20.29 18.28 37.23
N LEU A 6 -20.37 17.56 36.10
CA LEU A 6 -19.26 17.39 35.15
C LEU A 6 -18.84 18.71 34.47
N SER A 7 -19.78 19.62 34.18
CA SER A 7 -19.46 20.92 33.57
C SER A 7 -18.68 21.89 34.48
N ARG A 8 -18.74 21.68 35.81
CA ARG A 8 -18.01 22.49 36.80
C ARG A 8 -16.61 21.94 37.10
N VAL A 9 -16.43 20.62 37.01
CA VAL A 9 -15.10 20.00 37.19
C VAL A 9 -14.18 20.31 36.01
N SER A 10 -14.71 20.29 34.77
CA SER A 10 -13.94 20.69 33.57
C SER A 10 -13.49 22.16 33.60
N ARG A 11 -14.30 23.07 34.16
CA ARG A 11 -13.96 24.50 34.29
C ARG A 11 -12.90 24.82 35.35
N ARG A 12 -12.68 23.95 36.35
CA ARG A 12 -11.65 24.17 37.39
C ARG A 12 -10.23 23.78 36.97
N LEU A 13 -10.08 23.00 35.90
CA LEU A 13 -8.78 22.61 35.33
C LEU A 13 -8.29 23.56 34.23
N LEU A 14 -9.07 24.61 33.91
CA LEU A 14 -8.78 25.62 32.89
C LEU A 14 -8.39 26.97 33.52
N LYS A 15 -7.36 27.00 34.37
CA LYS A 15 -6.68 28.26 34.71
C LYS A 15 -5.21 28.19 34.29
N PRO A 16 -4.78 29.04 33.35
CA PRO A 16 -3.37 29.33 33.17
C PRO A 16 -2.92 30.29 34.27
N THR A 17 -1.94 29.88 35.08
CA THR A 17 -1.17 30.78 35.93
C THR A 17 -0.28 31.65 35.04
N VAL A 18 -0.67 32.91 34.87
CA VAL A 18 0.17 33.97 34.33
C VAL A 18 0.90 34.62 35.51
N SER A 19 2.23 34.53 35.53
CA SER A 19 3.08 35.46 36.27
C SER A 19 3.87 36.29 35.26
N ALA A 20 3.86 37.59 35.47
CA ALA A 20 4.38 38.63 34.59
C ALA A 20 5.88 38.87 34.78
N THR A 21 6.55 39.36 33.73
CA THR A 21 7.53 40.45 33.80
C THR A 21 7.72 41.14 32.44
N LEU A 22 7.83 42.47 32.48
CA LEU A 22 7.91 43.45 31.39
C LEU A 22 9.26 43.48 30.65
N SER A 23 9.26 43.91 29.37
CA SER A 23 10.06 45.03 28.79
C SER A 23 9.80 45.11 27.26
N VAL A 24 9.19 46.18 26.70
CA VAL A 24 9.72 47.51 26.27
C VAL A 24 10.23 47.53 24.81
N PHE A 25 9.45 48.21 23.95
CA PHE A 25 9.76 49.05 22.76
C PHE A 25 10.36 48.50 21.44
N HIS A 26 9.63 48.71 20.32
CA HIS A 26 9.90 49.58 19.13
C HIS A 26 9.03 49.11 17.93
N SER A 27 8.01 49.86 17.47
CA SER A 27 7.98 50.73 16.25
C SER A 27 8.64 50.11 15.01
N GLN A 28 8.07 50.04 13.80
CA GLN A 28 7.38 51.11 13.05
C GLN A 28 6.79 50.57 11.72
N GLN A 29 5.61 51.10 11.37
CA GLN A 29 5.12 51.55 10.04
C GLN A 29 4.92 50.65 8.79
N HIS A 30 3.69 50.80 8.27
CA HIS A 30 3.17 50.54 6.92
C HIS A 30 3.80 51.41 5.83
N ILE A 31 3.94 50.86 4.60
CA ILE A 31 3.80 51.62 3.34
C ILE A 31 3.13 50.71 2.28
N TYR A 32 1.96 51.14 1.79
CA TYR A 32 1.35 50.71 0.52
C TYR A 32 1.82 51.68 -0.58
N LEU A 33 2.18 51.17 -1.76
CA LEU A 33 2.18 51.98 -2.99
C LEU A 33 1.64 51.18 -4.18
N SER A 34 0.65 51.79 -4.83
CA SER A 34 -0.05 51.41 -6.04
C SER A 34 0.64 51.97 -7.28
N THR A 35 0.58 51.27 -8.42
CA THR A 35 0.27 51.83 -9.76
C THR A 35 0.20 50.72 -10.83
N PRO A 36 -0.66 50.87 -11.86
CA PRO A 36 -0.89 49.86 -12.90
C PRO A 36 -0.11 50.17 -14.19
N VAL A 37 0.30 49.14 -14.93
CA VAL A 37 0.71 49.28 -16.34
C VAL A 37 0.14 48.11 -17.15
N THR A 38 -0.61 48.45 -18.19
CA THR A 38 -1.12 47.56 -19.24
C THR A 38 -0.21 47.71 -20.47
N ILE A 39 0.04 46.64 -21.24
CA ILE A 39 0.09 46.61 -22.73
C ILE A 39 0.51 45.21 -23.28
N THR A 40 -0.44 44.61 -24.02
CA THR A 40 -0.44 43.75 -25.24
C THR A 40 0.41 42.46 -25.44
N HIS A 41 -0.34 41.46 -25.95
CA HIS A 41 -0.02 40.20 -26.64
C HIS A 41 1.29 40.05 -27.44
N TYR A 42 1.92 38.86 -27.34
CA TYR A 42 2.48 38.08 -28.47
C TYR A 42 2.55 36.58 -28.14
N ILE A 43 2.44 35.72 -29.17
CA ILE A 43 2.20 34.27 -29.14
C ILE A 43 3.48 33.45 -29.44
N ASN A 44 3.69 32.36 -28.66
CA ASN A 44 4.46 31.11 -28.90
C ASN A 44 6.00 31.09 -29.00
N PRO A 45 6.68 29.92 -28.91
CA PRO A 45 6.61 28.82 -27.93
C PRO A 45 8.03 28.38 -27.44
N LEU A 46 8.12 27.46 -26.46
CA LEU A 46 9.29 26.63 -26.12
C LEU A 46 10.57 27.36 -25.65
N SER A 47 10.79 27.43 -24.34
CA SER A 47 11.94 26.74 -23.71
C SER A 47 11.94 26.93 -22.18
N LYS A 48 12.46 25.89 -21.51
CA LYS A 48 13.08 25.88 -20.18
C LYS A 48 12.18 25.79 -18.94
N TYR A 49 12.11 24.55 -18.46
CA TYR A 49 12.44 24.15 -17.09
C TYR A 49 12.96 25.28 -16.19
N THR A 50 12.29 25.46 -15.04
CA THR A 50 12.96 25.66 -13.75
C THR A 50 12.09 25.12 -12.63
N LEU A 51 12.72 24.24 -11.84
CA LEU A 51 12.28 23.56 -10.64
C LEU A 51 11.38 24.36 -9.69
N TRP A 52 10.33 23.69 -9.18
CA TRP A 52 9.92 23.86 -7.79
C TRP A 52 9.55 22.51 -7.17
N ASN A 53 10.26 22.17 -6.11
CA ASN A 53 10.15 20.93 -5.33
C ASN A 53 8.73 20.70 -4.82
N HIS A 54 8.08 19.65 -5.33
CA HIS A 54 6.81 19.11 -4.79
C HIS A 54 6.74 17.60 -5.02
N HIS A 55 7.72 16.85 -4.51
CA HIS A 55 7.72 15.38 -4.55
C HIS A 55 7.69 14.84 -3.13
N ASN A 56 6.50 14.89 -2.53
CA ASN A 56 6.10 14.04 -1.39
C ASN A 56 4.57 14.03 -1.18
N HIS A 57 3.83 14.97 -1.79
CA HIS A 57 2.36 15.03 -1.66
C HIS A 57 1.55 14.20 -2.68
N GLN A 58 2.12 13.78 -3.81
CA GLN A 58 1.37 13.05 -4.85
C GLN A 58 1.33 11.53 -4.66
N ALA A 59 2.38 10.90 -4.12
CA ALA A 59 2.39 9.46 -3.87
C ALA A 59 1.33 9.02 -2.84
N ASN A 60 1.09 9.83 -1.80
CA ASN A 60 0.02 9.61 -0.82
C ASN A 60 -1.39 9.91 -1.37
N ARG A 61 -1.51 10.64 -2.49
CA ARG A 61 -2.81 10.91 -3.15
C ARG A 61 -3.25 9.77 -4.06
N LEU A 62 -2.32 8.99 -4.64
CA LEU A 62 -2.65 7.91 -5.57
C LEU A 62 -3.16 6.64 -4.87
N VAL A 63 -2.64 6.31 -3.68
CA VAL A 63 -3.19 5.21 -2.85
C VAL A 63 -4.62 5.53 -2.36
N ALA A 64 -4.92 6.81 -2.10
CA ALA A 64 -6.28 7.27 -1.83
C ALA A 64 -7.15 7.37 -3.12
N GLY A 65 -6.51 7.52 -4.28
CA GLY A 65 -7.15 7.68 -5.58
C GLY A 65 -7.75 6.40 -6.16
N MET A 66 -7.23 5.23 -5.78
CA MET A 66 -7.81 3.94 -6.19
C MET A 66 -9.23 3.72 -5.61
N TRP A 67 -9.59 4.40 -4.52
CA TRP A 67 -10.82 4.12 -3.77
C TRP A 67 -11.84 5.26 -3.75
N SER A 68 -11.68 6.24 -4.64
CA SER A 68 -12.69 7.28 -4.84
C SER A 68 -13.22 7.26 -6.27
N SER A 69 -14.47 6.85 -6.43
CA SER A 69 -15.28 7.16 -7.62
C SER A 69 -15.45 8.68 -7.83
N SER A 70 -14.89 9.50 -6.94
CA SER A 70 -14.94 10.97 -6.96
C SER A 70 -13.79 11.63 -7.73
N LEU A 71 -12.63 10.98 -7.91
CA LEU A 71 -11.47 11.63 -8.57
C LEU A 71 -11.63 11.71 -10.10
N VAL A 72 -12.37 10.78 -10.71
CA VAL A 72 -12.72 10.87 -12.15
C VAL A 72 -13.68 12.05 -12.42
N LEU A 73 -14.51 12.43 -11.44
CA LEU A 73 -15.36 13.63 -11.49
C LEU A 73 -14.60 14.94 -11.18
N GLU A 74 -13.40 14.89 -10.62
CA GLU A 74 -12.54 16.06 -10.40
C GLU A 74 -11.61 16.34 -11.57
N ARG A 75 -11.12 15.30 -12.28
CA ARG A 75 -10.20 15.48 -13.42
C ARG A 75 -10.90 16.09 -14.65
N GLY A 76 -12.18 15.77 -14.88
CA GLY A 76 -13.01 16.46 -15.88
C GLY A 76 -13.41 17.89 -15.50
N ARG A 77 -13.13 18.32 -14.26
CA ARG A 77 -13.50 19.64 -13.73
C ARG A 77 -12.33 20.64 -13.77
N GLN A 78 -11.09 20.16 -13.77
CA GLN A 78 -9.89 21.00 -13.85
C GLN A 78 -9.63 21.58 -15.25
N GLU A 79 -10.12 20.95 -16.32
CA GLU A 79 -9.99 21.51 -17.68
C GLU A 79 -11.00 22.62 -18.01
N MET A 80 -11.99 22.90 -17.15
CA MET A 80 -13.00 23.95 -17.36
C MET A 80 -12.88 25.17 -16.42
N SER A 81 -11.94 25.17 -15.47
CA SER A 81 -11.79 26.28 -14.51
C SER A 81 -10.83 27.37 -15.00
N GLY A 82 -10.95 27.73 -16.28
CA GLY A 82 -10.20 28.82 -16.91
C GLY A 82 -10.95 30.15 -16.95
N PHE A 83 -12.06 30.34 -16.23
CA PHE A 83 -12.74 31.64 -16.13
C PHE A 83 -13.58 31.73 -14.84
N GLY A 84 -13.26 32.74 -14.01
CA GLY A 84 -14.13 33.44 -13.05
C GLY A 84 -15.19 32.68 -12.24
N GLY A 85 -14.98 32.62 -10.91
CA GLY A 85 -16.02 32.38 -9.91
C GLY A 85 -15.99 30.99 -9.28
N VAL A 86 -15.68 30.93 -7.98
CA VAL A 86 -15.83 29.71 -7.16
C VAL A 86 -17.32 29.36 -7.12
N LYS A 87 -17.76 28.43 -7.97
CA LYS A 87 -19.07 27.78 -7.81
C LYS A 87 -18.93 26.76 -6.68
N GLU A 88 -19.59 27.03 -5.55
CA GLU A 88 -19.86 26.00 -4.54
C GLU A 88 -20.64 24.86 -5.18
N ASP A 89 -20.10 23.65 -5.11
CA ASP A 89 -20.80 22.44 -5.54
C ASP A 89 -22.07 22.26 -4.70
N SER A 90 -23.23 22.50 -5.33
CA SER A 90 -24.53 22.38 -4.69
C SER A 90 -24.81 20.91 -4.35
N SER A 91 -24.92 20.59 -3.06
CA SER A 91 -25.28 19.24 -2.61
C SER A 91 -26.70 18.88 -3.02
N TRP A 92 -27.01 17.60 -3.18
CA TRP A 92 -28.38 17.14 -3.41
C TRP A 92 -29.36 17.61 -2.31
N ILE A 93 -28.85 17.85 -1.10
CA ILE A 93 -29.63 18.46 -0.01
C ILE A 93 -30.11 19.86 -0.40
N ASP A 94 -29.25 20.67 -1.02
CA ASP A 94 -29.58 22.03 -1.39
C ASP A 94 -30.55 22.09 -2.58
N LEU A 95 -30.55 21.05 -3.43
CA LEU A 95 -31.42 20.93 -4.59
C LEU A 95 -32.82 20.38 -4.26
N TYR A 96 -32.92 19.37 -3.38
CA TYR A 96 -34.16 18.60 -3.20
C TYR A 96 -34.83 18.78 -1.84
N LEU A 97 -34.11 19.15 -0.77
CA LEU A 97 -34.72 19.29 0.55
C LEU A 97 -35.32 20.70 0.77
N PRO A 98 -36.44 20.80 1.50
CA PRO A 98 -36.96 22.08 1.97
C PRO A 98 -35.92 22.82 2.83
N GLU A 99 -35.84 24.15 2.70
CA GLU A 99 -34.83 24.98 3.38
C GLU A 99 -34.72 24.70 4.89
N ARG A 100 -35.87 24.52 5.56
CA ARG A 100 -35.93 24.24 7.00
C ARG A 100 -35.28 22.92 7.41
N ALA A 101 -35.21 21.94 6.51
CA ALA A 101 -34.63 20.62 6.77
C ALA A 101 -33.14 20.54 6.39
N ARG A 102 -32.65 21.44 5.52
CA ARG A 102 -31.27 21.41 4.99
C ARG A 102 -30.22 21.46 6.10
N GLY A 103 -30.40 22.35 7.08
CA GLY A 103 -29.48 22.48 8.21
C GLY A 103 -29.33 21.18 9.01
N TYR A 104 -30.44 20.50 9.29
CA TYR A 104 -30.45 19.24 10.03
C TYR A 104 -29.87 18.08 9.19
N ALA A 105 -30.17 18.03 7.90
CA ALA A 105 -29.62 17.03 6.98
C ALA A 105 -28.09 17.17 6.82
N LYS A 106 -27.59 18.41 6.71
CA LYS A 106 -26.15 18.73 6.71
C LYS A 106 -25.50 18.40 8.05
N LEU A 107 -26.21 18.61 9.16
CA LEU A 107 -25.73 18.27 10.51
C LEU A 107 -25.58 16.75 10.68
N ALA A 108 -26.55 15.98 10.19
CA ALA A 108 -26.48 14.52 10.14
C ALA A 108 -25.55 13.95 9.06
N ARG A 109 -24.90 14.81 8.25
CA ARG A 109 -24.01 14.44 7.13
C ARG A 109 -24.68 13.52 6.10
N LEU A 110 -25.97 13.72 5.81
CA LEU A 110 -26.69 12.91 4.82
C LEU A 110 -26.12 13.07 3.41
N ASP A 111 -25.45 14.18 3.13
CA ASP A 111 -24.69 14.46 1.91
C ASP A 111 -23.39 13.64 1.81
N LYS A 112 -22.90 13.07 2.91
CA LYS A 112 -21.65 12.31 3.00
C LYS A 112 -21.92 10.89 3.54
N PRO A 113 -22.54 10.00 2.74
CA PRO A 113 -23.11 8.75 3.21
C PRO A 113 -22.09 7.68 3.63
N ILE A 114 -20.81 7.86 3.30
CA ILE A 114 -19.73 6.88 3.58
C ILE A 114 -19.75 6.43 5.05
N GLY A 115 -19.89 7.38 5.98
CA GLY A 115 -19.91 7.05 7.42
C GLY A 115 -21.14 6.23 7.84
N THR A 116 -22.26 6.38 7.15
CA THR A 116 -23.46 5.56 7.38
C THR A 116 -23.23 4.13 6.87
N TRP A 117 -22.63 3.98 5.68
CA TRP A 117 -22.30 2.67 5.13
C TRP A 117 -21.31 1.90 6.01
N LEU A 118 -20.31 2.57 6.57
CA LEU A 118 -19.35 1.95 7.50
C LEU A 118 -20.01 1.38 8.77
N LEU A 119 -21.13 1.95 9.22
CA LEU A 119 -21.92 1.40 10.33
C LEU A 119 -22.90 0.31 9.87
N ALA A 120 -23.48 0.46 8.68
CA ALA A 120 -24.48 -0.46 8.15
C ALA A 120 -23.90 -1.80 7.72
N TRP A 121 -22.74 -1.80 7.04
CA TRP A 121 -22.18 -3.01 6.43
C TRP A 121 -21.85 -4.13 7.43
N PRO A 122 -21.17 -3.87 8.57
CA PRO A 122 -20.94 -4.91 9.57
C PRO A 122 -22.22 -5.56 10.07
N CYS A 123 -23.29 -4.77 10.21
CA CYS A 123 -24.62 -5.28 10.58
C CYS A 123 -25.18 -6.19 9.48
N MET A 124 -25.15 -5.72 8.23
CA MET A 124 -25.73 -6.43 7.09
C MET A 124 -24.98 -7.73 6.76
N TRP A 125 -23.65 -7.73 6.81
CA TRP A 125 -22.85 -8.95 6.63
C TRP A 125 -23.20 -9.99 7.68
N SER A 126 -23.32 -9.56 8.93
CA SER A 126 -23.64 -10.45 10.05
C SER A 126 -25.08 -10.99 9.97
N ILE A 127 -26.05 -10.16 9.59
CA ILE A 127 -27.43 -10.59 9.31
C ILE A 127 -27.47 -11.60 8.16
N ALA A 128 -26.66 -11.40 7.11
CA ALA A 128 -26.58 -12.32 5.98
C ALA A 128 -25.97 -13.67 6.36
N LEU A 129 -24.90 -13.67 7.16
CA LEU A 129 -24.30 -14.91 7.68
C LEU A 129 -25.25 -15.66 8.63
N ALA A 130 -26.12 -14.93 9.35
CA ALA A 130 -27.11 -15.51 10.24
C ALA A 130 -28.36 -16.05 9.52
N ALA A 131 -28.50 -15.82 8.21
CA ALA A 131 -29.61 -16.36 7.43
C ALA A 131 -29.54 -17.89 7.37
N ASP A 132 -30.69 -18.54 7.29
CA ASP A 132 -30.72 -20.00 7.15
C ASP A 132 -30.16 -20.42 5.78
N PRO A 133 -29.49 -21.58 5.68
CA PRO A 133 -28.90 -22.04 4.42
C PRO A 133 -29.92 -22.02 3.26
N GLY A 134 -29.53 -21.44 2.13
CA GLY A 134 -30.39 -21.30 0.94
C GLY A 134 -31.45 -20.18 1.02
N SER A 135 -31.49 -19.42 2.12
CA SER A 135 -32.44 -18.31 2.30
C SER A 135 -31.76 -16.95 2.15
N LEU A 136 -32.52 -15.96 1.68
CA LEU A 136 -32.06 -14.57 1.68
C LEU A 136 -32.05 -13.99 3.12
N PRO A 137 -31.18 -13.00 3.40
CA PRO A 137 -31.21 -12.28 4.66
C PRO A 137 -32.57 -11.64 4.93
N SER A 138 -32.92 -11.51 6.21
CA SER A 138 -34.16 -10.84 6.62
C SER A 138 -34.14 -9.37 6.20
N PHE A 139 -34.94 -9.02 5.18
CA PHE A 139 -35.11 -7.64 4.71
C PHE A 139 -35.58 -6.70 5.83
N LYS A 140 -36.41 -7.19 6.76
CA LYS A 140 -36.83 -6.42 7.94
C LYS A 140 -35.62 -6.03 8.80
N MET A 141 -34.74 -6.99 9.09
CA MET A 141 -33.53 -6.70 9.89
C MET A 141 -32.57 -5.78 9.13
N MET A 142 -32.33 -6.02 7.84
CA MET A 142 -31.51 -5.12 7.02
C MET A 142 -32.05 -3.69 7.00
N GLY A 143 -33.37 -3.52 6.88
CA GLY A 143 -34.03 -2.22 6.94
C GLY A 143 -33.90 -1.55 8.31
N LEU A 144 -34.14 -2.29 9.40
CA LEU A 144 -33.98 -1.77 10.77
C LEU A 144 -32.56 -1.31 11.06
N PHE A 145 -31.56 -2.11 10.72
CA PHE A 145 -30.15 -1.76 10.93
C PHE A 145 -29.67 -0.66 9.97
N GLY A 146 -30.18 -0.60 8.73
CA GLY A 146 -29.94 0.51 7.82
C GLY A 146 -30.46 1.84 8.38
N CYS A 147 -31.71 1.86 8.86
CA CYS A 147 -32.28 3.02 9.54
C CYS A 147 -31.49 3.38 10.81
N GLY A 148 -31.13 2.38 11.61
CA GLY A 148 -30.30 2.54 12.80
C GLY A 148 -28.96 3.20 12.48
N ALA A 149 -28.28 2.76 11.41
CA ALA A 149 -26.99 3.33 10.98
C ALA A 149 -27.10 4.80 10.59
N ILE A 150 -28.16 5.21 9.88
CA ILE A 150 -28.43 6.62 9.55
C ILE A 150 -28.59 7.45 10.82
N LEU A 151 -29.40 6.97 11.77
CA LEU A 151 -29.69 7.67 13.02
C LEU A 151 -28.45 7.78 13.92
N LEU A 152 -27.71 6.68 14.09
CA LEU A 152 -26.49 6.63 14.91
C LEU A 152 -25.37 7.49 14.32
N ARG A 153 -25.16 7.43 12.99
CA ARG A 153 -24.20 8.31 12.31
C ARG A 153 -24.57 9.77 12.52
N GLY A 154 -25.84 10.11 12.29
CA GLY A 154 -26.35 11.45 12.47
C GLY A 154 -26.17 11.96 13.90
N ALA A 155 -26.51 11.14 14.90
CA ALA A 155 -26.34 11.47 16.31
C ALA A 155 -24.87 11.72 16.67
N GLY A 156 -23.96 10.85 16.21
CA GLY A 156 -22.51 11.04 16.40
C GLY A 156 -21.99 12.34 15.79
N CYS A 157 -22.45 12.70 14.58
CA CYS A 157 -22.12 13.98 13.96
C CYS A 157 -22.67 15.17 14.74
N THR A 158 -23.92 15.10 15.20
CA THR A 158 -24.54 16.15 16.03
C THR A 158 -23.76 16.36 17.33
N ILE A 159 -23.35 15.27 18.01
CA ILE A 159 -22.55 15.35 19.24
C ILE A 159 -21.20 16.02 18.97
N ASN A 160 -20.50 15.62 17.90
CA ASN A 160 -19.22 16.21 17.56
C ASN A 160 -19.33 17.71 17.27
N ASP A 161 -20.29 18.12 16.42
CA ASP A 161 -20.50 19.54 16.10
C ASP A 161 -20.93 20.36 17.33
N LEU A 162 -21.64 19.77 18.31
CA LEU A 162 -22.00 20.41 19.58
C LEU A 162 -20.79 20.57 20.53
N LEU A 163 -19.89 19.59 20.59
CA LEU A 163 -18.73 19.61 21.48
C LEU A 163 -17.59 20.49 20.94
N ASP A 164 -17.43 20.52 19.61
CA ASP A 164 -16.29 21.17 18.95
C ASP A 164 -16.61 22.57 18.41
N GLN A 165 -17.80 23.13 18.66
CA GLN A 165 -18.28 24.41 18.12
C GLN A 165 -17.24 25.55 18.18
N ASP A 166 -16.59 25.74 19.34
CA ASP A 166 -15.61 26.81 19.57
C ASP A 166 -14.29 26.60 18.81
N ILE A 167 -13.96 25.34 18.53
CA ILE A 167 -12.76 24.92 17.78
C ILE A 167 -13.06 25.01 16.27
N ASP A 168 -14.22 24.49 15.86
CA ASP A 168 -14.66 24.45 14.47
C ASP A 168 -14.82 25.85 13.86
N THR A 169 -15.20 26.86 14.67
CA THR A 169 -15.27 28.26 14.22
C THR A 169 -13.89 28.81 13.80
N LYS A 170 -12.80 28.22 14.31
CA LYS A 170 -11.42 28.68 14.11
C LYS A 170 -10.67 27.89 13.02
N VAL A 171 -11.28 26.86 12.45
CA VAL A 171 -10.65 25.96 11.46
C VAL A 171 -11.38 26.06 10.13
N ASP A 172 -10.66 26.44 9.06
CA ASP A 172 -11.28 26.74 7.75
C ASP A 172 -12.13 25.60 7.18
N ARG A 173 -11.69 24.34 7.37
CA ARG A 173 -12.40 23.14 6.91
C ARG A 173 -13.73 22.90 7.63
N THR A 174 -13.85 23.31 8.89
CA THR A 174 -15.01 23.00 9.75
C THR A 174 -15.83 24.21 10.13
N ARG A 175 -15.40 25.41 9.73
CA ARG A 175 -16.12 26.68 9.91
C ARG A 175 -17.52 26.68 9.29
N LEU A 176 -17.71 25.95 8.20
CA LEU A 176 -19.00 25.83 7.48
C LEU A 176 -19.95 24.79 8.10
N ARG A 177 -19.58 24.18 9.23
CA ARG A 177 -20.46 23.21 9.91
C ARG A 177 -21.74 23.90 10.41
N PRO A 178 -22.90 23.23 10.44
CA PRO A 178 -24.19 23.89 10.71
C PRO A 178 -24.28 24.61 12.06
N ILE A 179 -23.66 24.07 13.12
CA ILE A 179 -23.66 24.71 14.44
C ILE A 179 -22.59 25.82 14.52
N ALA A 180 -21.38 25.57 13.99
CA ALA A 180 -20.29 26.54 13.99
C ALA A 180 -20.58 27.79 13.13
N SER A 181 -21.21 27.60 11.96
CA SER A 181 -21.64 28.69 11.07
C SER A 181 -22.86 29.48 11.56
N GLY A 182 -23.51 29.02 12.62
CA GLY A 182 -24.75 29.61 13.14
C GLY A 182 -26.00 29.27 12.33
N LEU A 183 -25.92 28.37 11.33
CA LEU A 183 -27.08 27.89 10.57
C LEU A 183 -28.12 27.19 11.46
N LEU A 184 -27.66 26.50 12.50
CA LEU A 184 -28.50 25.92 13.56
C LEU A 184 -27.99 26.37 14.93
N THR A 185 -28.93 26.66 15.83
CA THR A 185 -28.58 26.94 17.23
C THR A 185 -28.19 25.65 17.99
N PRO A 186 -27.34 25.72 19.03
CA PRO A 186 -27.01 24.56 19.85
C PRO A 186 -28.24 23.88 20.47
N PHE A 187 -29.27 24.66 20.82
CA PHE A 187 -30.53 24.12 21.34
C PHE A 187 -31.30 23.30 20.29
N GLN A 188 -31.37 23.78 19.05
CA GLN A 188 -31.94 23.01 17.93
C GLN A 188 -31.13 21.73 17.67
N GLY A 189 -29.80 21.79 17.77
CA GLY A 189 -28.93 20.61 17.70
C GLY A 189 -29.26 19.59 18.79
N LEU A 190 -29.46 20.04 20.03
CA LEU A 190 -29.84 19.17 21.15
C LEU A 190 -31.22 18.53 20.97
N GLN A 191 -32.22 19.28 20.48
CA GLN A 191 -33.54 18.74 20.16
C GLN A 191 -33.46 17.68 19.05
N PHE A 192 -32.65 17.93 18.02
CA PHE A 192 -32.43 16.98 16.94
C PHE A 192 -31.71 15.71 17.41
N LEU A 193 -30.69 15.86 18.27
CA LEU A 193 -30.02 14.72 18.91
C LEU A 193 -31.01 13.88 19.73
N LEU A 194 -31.86 14.51 20.53
CA LEU A 194 -32.90 13.80 21.30
C LEU A 194 -33.83 13.02 20.38
N LEU A 195 -34.27 13.62 19.27
CA LEU A 195 -35.10 12.94 18.27
C LEU A 195 -34.37 11.72 17.67
N GLN A 196 -33.12 11.87 17.26
CA GLN A 196 -32.30 10.79 16.71
C GLN A 196 -32.16 9.62 17.70
N LEU A 197 -31.90 9.93 18.98
CA LEU A 197 -31.78 8.93 20.04
C LEU A 197 -33.10 8.22 20.35
N LEU A 198 -34.22 8.94 20.36
CA LEU A 198 -35.55 8.35 20.57
C LEU A 198 -35.95 7.42 19.40
N LEU A 199 -35.68 7.83 18.16
CA LEU A 199 -35.89 6.97 16.99
C LEU A 199 -34.95 5.76 17.02
N GLY A 200 -33.68 5.94 17.40
CA GLY A 200 -32.73 4.86 17.57
C GLY A 200 -33.16 3.86 18.65
N LEU A 201 -33.70 4.35 19.77
CA LEU A 201 -34.32 3.51 20.80
C LEU A 201 -35.52 2.74 20.24
N GLY A 202 -36.36 3.36 19.41
CA GLY A 202 -37.46 2.70 18.72
C GLY A 202 -37.01 1.55 17.80
N VAL A 203 -35.86 1.68 17.15
CA VAL A 203 -35.22 0.57 16.40
C VAL A 203 -34.74 -0.52 17.34
N LEU A 204 -34.04 -0.15 18.42
CA LEU A 204 -33.50 -1.10 19.40
C LEU A 204 -34.59 -1.94 20.07
N LEU A 205 -35.72 -1.33 20.43
CA LEU A 205 -36.85 -2.01 21.08
C LEU A 205 -37.53 -3.05 20.19
N GLN A 206 -37.39 -2.95 18.86
CA GLN A 206 -37.90 -3.95 17.93
C GLN A 206 -37.05 -5.22 17.85
N LEU A 207 -35.85 -5.21 18.44
CA LEU A 207 -34.96 -6.38 18.49
C LEU A 207 -35.33 -7.30 19.66
N ASN A 208 -34.76 -8.51 19.66
CA ASN A 208 -34.88 -9.45 20.77
C ASN A 208 -34.15 -8.97 22.04
N ASN A 209 -34.49 -9.54 23.20
CA ASN A 209 -33.96 -9.10 24.50
C ASN A 209 -32.43 -9.12 24.57
N TYR A 210 -31.81 -10.16 24.02
CA TYR A 210 -30.36 -10.30 23.99
C TYR A 210 -29.71 -9.16 23.19
N SER A 211 -30.25 -8.87 22.01
CA SER A 211 -29.78 -7.78 21.13
C SER A 211 -30.02 -6.40 21.73
N ARG A 212 -31.10 -6.20 22.50
CA ARG A 212 -31.33 -4.94 23.22
C ARG A 212 -30.21 -4.66 24.21
N LEU A 213 -29.83 -5.67 24.99
CA LEU A 213 -28.75 -5.54 25.97
C LEU A 213 -27.40 -5.35 25.28
N LEU A 214 -27.11 -6.14 24.24
CA LEU A 214 -25.88 -6.04 23.46
C LEU A 214 -25.75 -4.72 22.69
N GLY A 215 -26.87 -4.19 22.18
CA GLY A 215 -26.90 -2.88 21.53
C GLY A 215 -26.70 -1.76 22.54
N ALA A 216 -27.31 -1.84 23.72
CA ALA A 216 -27.13 -0.87 24.79
C ALA A 216 -25.69 -0.85 25.33
N SER A 217 -25.01 -2.00 25.41
CA SER A 217 -23.61 -2.04 25.89
C SER A 217 -22.63 -1.34 24.93
N SER A 218 -22.95 -1.26 23.63
CA SER A 218 -22.15 -0.50 22.64
C SER A 218 -22.00 0.99 22.98
N LEU A 219 -22.95 1.56 23.73
CA LEU A 219 -22.94 2.97 24.11
C LEU A 219 -21.68 3.34 24.87
N PHE A 220 -21.11 2.41 25.65
CA PHE A 220 -19.83 2.62 26.32
C PHE A 220 -18.71 2.97 25.34
N LEU A 221 -18.63 2.28 24.20
CA LEU A 221 -17.65 2.55 23.15
C LEU A 221 -17.96 3.85 22.40
N VAL A 222 -19.24 4.07 22.05
CA VAL A 222 -19.70 5.28 21.35
C VAL A 222 -19.37 6.54 22.15
N PHE A 223 -19.59 6.54 23.47
CA PHE A 223 -19.28 7.68 24.33
C PHE A 223 -17.78 7.87 24.59
N SER A 224 -17.01 6.79 24.66
CA SER A 224 -15.58 6.86 24.96
C SER A 224 -14.73 7.23 23.74
N TYR A 225 -15.11 6.78 22.54
CA TYR A 225 -14.33 6.96 21.31
C TYR A 225 -13.88 8.42 21.02
N PRO A 226 -14.74 9.46 21.08
CA PRO A 226 -14.32 10.84 20.79
C PRO A 226 -13.19 11.33 21.71
N LEU A 227 -13.12 10.79 22.92
CA LEU A 227 -12.10 11.14 23.91
C LEU A 227 -10.77 10.42 23.68
N MET A 228 -10.77 9.28 22.98
CA MET A 228 -9.59 8.43 22.83
C MET A 228 -8.42 9.12 22.15
N LYS A 229 -8.71 10.05 21.22
CA LYS A 229 -7.70 10.87 20.54
C LYS A 229 -6.86 11.73 21.50
N ARG A 230 -7.36 12.01 22.71
CA ARG A 230 -6.66 12.78 23.75
C ARG A 230 -5.81 11.90 24.66
N PHE A 231 -6.22 10.66 24.87
CA PHE A 231 -5.60 9.76 25.86
C PHE A 231 -4.61 8.78 25.24
N THR A 232 -4.90 8.25 24.05
CA THR A 232 -4.14 7.16 23.42
C THR A 232 -3.72 7.50 22.00
N PHE A 233 -2.63 6.88 21.54
CA PHE A 233 -2.22 6.86 20.14
C PHE A 233 -2.96 5.80 19.30
N TRP A 234 -3.95 5.14 19.87
CA TRP A 234 -4.79 4.14 19.19
C TRP A 234 -6.28 4.53 19.06
N PRO A 235 -6.66 5.79 18.78
CA PRO A 235 -8.07 6.12 18.62
C PRO A 235 -8.72 5.37 17.46
N GLN A 236 -7.95 5.00 16.43
CA GLN A 236 -8.39 4.17 15.30
C GLN A 236 -8.85 2.78 15.74
N ALA A 237 -8.19 2.16 16.75
CA ALA A 237 -8.60 0.86 17.28
C ALA A 237 -9.97 0.97 17.99
N PHE A 238 -10.16 2.03 18.76
CA PHE A 238 -11.44 2.31 19.42
C PHE A 238 -12.55 2.63 18.42
N LEU A 239 -12.22 3.35 17.34
CA LEU A 239 -13.14 3.55 16.23
C LEU A 239 -13.54 2.21 15.63
N GLY A 240 -12.58 1.34 15.32
CA GLY A 240 -12.81 -0.01 14.80
C GLY A 240 -13.74 -0.83 15.68
N LEU A 241 -13.51 -0.85 17.00
CA LEU A 241 -14.40 -1.51 17.96
C LEU A 241 -15.82 -0.93 17.91
N THR A 242 -15.94 0.39 17.80
CA THR A 242 -17.24 1.08 17.83
C THR A 242 -18.05 0.82 16.57
N ILE A 243 -17.46 1.04 15.38
CA ILE A 243 -18.21 1.00 14.12
C ILE A 243 -18.50 -0.43 13.66
N ASN A 244 -17.64 -1.39 14.02
CA ASN A 244 -17.85 -2.80 13.67
C ASN A 244 -18.73 -3.53 14.69
N TRP A 245 -19.20 -2.88 15.77
CA TRP A 245 -20.10 -3.52 16.76
C TRP A 245 -21.35 -4.14 16.13
N GLY A 246 -21.76 -3.60 14.98
CA GLY A 246 -22.79 -4.16 14.12
C GLY A 246 -22.59 -5.64 13.76
N ALA A 247 -21.34 -6.11 13.64
CA ALA A 247 -21.03 -7.51 13.41
C ALA A 247 -21.53 -8.41 14.55
N LEU A 248 -21.43 -7.96 15.81
CA LEU A 248 -21.96 -8.70 16.96
C LEU A 248 -23.49 -8.63 16.99
N LEU A 249 -24.02 -7.42 16.79
CA LEU A 249 -25.43 -7.14 16.99
C LEU A 249 -26.32 -7.70 15.87
N GLY A 250 -25.85 -7.74 14.62
CA GLY A 250 -26.59 -8.24 13.46
C GLY A 250 -26.94 -9.72 13.59
N TRP A 251 -25.95 -10.56 13.93
CA TRP A 251 -26.14 -11.99 14.17
C TRP A 251 -27.07 -12.22 15.36
N ALA A 252 -26.81 -11.53 16.47
CA ALA A 252 -27.64 -11.61 17.67
C ALA A 252 -29.11 -11.24 17.40
N ALA A 253 -29.37 -10.28 16.50
CA ALA A 253 -30.73 -9.86 16.14
C ALA A 253 -31.51 -10.97 15.44
N VAL A 254 -30.83 -11.83 14.67
CA VAL A 254 -31.44 -12.94 13.93
C VAL A 254 -31.51 -14.21 14.78
N LYS A 255 -30.40 -14.62 15.42
CA LYS A 255 -30.31 -15.90 16.16
C LYS A 255 -30.64 -15.81 17.65
N GLY A 256 -30.70 -14.62 18.23
CA GLY A 256 -31.01 -14.42 19.66
C GLY A 256 -29.85 -14.68 20.62
N SER A 257 -28.67 -15.00 20.10
CA SER A 257 -27.41 -15.20 20.82
C SER A 257 -26.24 -14.83 19.89
N VAL A 258 -25.03 -14.67 20.42
CA VAL A 258 -23.80 -14.56 19.61
C VAL A 258 -23.16 -15.94 19.51
N GLU A 259 -22.80 -16.36 18.29
CA GLU A 259 -21.96 -17.53 18.03
C GLU A 259 -20.51 -17.06 17.82
N PRO A 260 -19.60 -17.23 18.81
CA PRO A 260 -18.27 -16.63 18.75
C PRO A 260 -17.45 -17.10 17.55
N ALA A 261 -17.61 -18.36 17.13
CA ALA A 261 -16.84 -18.94 16.03
C ALA A 261 -17.11 -18.26 14.67
N VAL A 262 -18.30 -17.70 14.48
CA VAL A 262 -18.68 -17.01 13.23
C VAL A 262 -18.47 -15.50 13.37
N VAL A 263 -18.88 -14.95 14.51
CA VAL A 263 -19.05 -13.52 14.69
C VAL A 263 -17.73 -12.83 15.07
N LEU A 264 -16.88 -13.46 15.89
CA LEU A 264 -15.61 -12.84 16.29
C LEU A 264 -14.62 -12.69 15.13
N PRO A 265 -14.44 -13.66 14.22
CA PRO A 265 -13.58 -13.46 13.05
C PRO A 265 -14.07 -12.28 12.19
N LEU A 266 -15.37 -12.16 11.94
CA LEU A 266 -15.94 -11.04 11.19
C LEU A 266 -15.67 -9.69 11.90
N TYR A 267 -15.89 -9.64 13.21
CA TYR A 267 -15.69 -8.43 14.00
C TYR A 267 -14.21 -8.00 14.04
N LEU A 268 -13.29 -8.95 14.27
CA LEU A 268 -11.86 -8.72 14.28
C LEU A 268 -11.34 -8.30 12.91
N SER A 269 -11.82 -8.94 11.84
CA SER A 269 -11.50 -8.55 10.45
C SER A 269 -11.94 -7.10 10.18
N GLY A 270 -13.16 -6.73 10.58
CA GLY A 270 -13.65 -5.36 10.48
C GLY A 270 -12.80 -4.35 11.26
N ILE A 271 -12.39 -4.67 12.48
CA ILE A 271 -11.50 -3.82 13.30
C ILE A 271 -10.14 -3.64 12.63
N CYS A 272 -9.54 -4.73 12.14
CA CYS A 272 -8.26 -4.68 11.42
C CYS A 272 -8.37 -3.84 10.15
N TRP A 273 -9.46 -4.01 9.39
CA TRP A 273 -9.71 -3.18 8.22
C TRP A 273 -9.88 -1.70 8.56
N THR A 274 -10.59 -1.37 9.66
CA THR A 274 -10.66 0.00 10.16
C THR A 274 -9.29 0.56 10.52
N LEU A 275 -8.42 -0.23 11.15
CA LEU A 275 -7.05 0.18 11.41
C LEU A 275 -6.28 0.43 10.12
N VAL A 276 -6.53 -0.30 9.04
CA VAL A 276 -5.91 -0.04 7.74
C VAL A 276 -6.35 1.30 7.18
N TYR A 277 -7.63 1.44 6.83
CA TYR A 277 -8.07 2.63 6.09
C TYR A 277 -8.03 3.90 6.95
N ASP A 278 -8.39 3.84 8.23
CA ASP A 278 -8.47 5.04 9.08
C ASP A 278 -7.08 5.54 9.48
N THR A 279 -6.08 4.63 9.54
CA THR A 279 -4.68 5.05 9.69
C THR A 279 -4.16 5.73 8.42
N ILE A 280 -4.56 5.27 7.22
CA ILE A 280 -4.23 5.95 5.95
C ILE A 280 -4.80 7.37 5.95
N TYR A 281 -6.07 7.55 6.34
CA TYR A 281 -6.66 8.89 6.46
C TYR A 281 -5.96 9.74 7.52
N ALA A 282 -5.56 9.16 8.66
CA ALA A 282 -4.83 9.89 9.69
C ALA A 282 -3.45 10.41 9.23
N HIS A 283 -2.85 9.84 8.18
CA HIS A 283 -1.64 10.41 7.59
C HIS A 283 -1.90 11.73 6.85
N GLN A 284 -3.13 11.97 6.38
CA GLN A 284 -3.49 13.21 5.70
C GLN A 284 -3.55 14.41 6.65
N ASP A 285 -3.95 14.17 7.90
CA ASP A 285 -4.11 15.21 8.92
C ASP A 285 -2.90 15.25 9.91
N LYS A 286 -1.82 14.51 9.63
CA LYS A 286 -0.70 14.28 10.56
C LYS A 286 -0.03 15.56 11.05
N GLU A 287 0.21 16.53 10.17
CA GLU A 287 0.88 17.79 10.53
C GLU A 287 0.01 18.66 11.45
N ASP A 288 -1.29 18.69 11.20
CA ASP A 288 -2.23 19.48 11.99
C ASP A 288 -2.54 18.81 13.33
N ASP A 289 -2.63 17.47 13.35
CA ASP A 289 -2.76 16.69 14.58
C ASP A 289 -1.59 16.97 15.55
N VAL A 290 -0.35 17.07 15.04
CA VAL A 290 0.83 17.44 15.86
C VAL A 290 0.69 18.83 16.45
N LYS A 291 0.29 19.83 15.64
CA LYS A 291 0.15 21.23 16.10
C LYS A 291 -0.90 21.37 17.20
N VAL A 292 -1.97 20.57 17.14
CA VAL A 292 -3.09 20.63 18.08
C VAL A 292 -2.95 19.61 19.24
N GLY A 293 -1.89 18.79 19.24
CA GLY A 293 -1.61 17.80 20.29
C GLY A 293 -2.55 16.60 20.27
N VAL A 294 -3.13 16.29 19.10
CA VAL A 294 -4.01 15.15 18.86
C VAL A 294 -3.16 13.91 18.58
N LYS A 295 -3.46 12.79 19.24
CA LYS A 295 -2.73 11.52 19.05
C LYS A 295 -3.42 10.65 18.00
N SER A 296 -2.66 9.91 17.20
CA SER A 296 -3.18 8.99 16.17
C SER A 296 -2.21 7.83 15.91
N THR A 297 -2.70 6.75 15.29
CA THR A 297 -1.85 5.63 14.84
C THR A 297 -0.81 6.08 13.81
N ALA A 298 -1.13 7.06 12.97
CA ALA A 298 -0.18 7.64 12.01
C ALA A 298 1.03 8.30 12.70
N LEU A 299 0.80 8.94 13.86
CA LEU A 299 1.89 9.48 14.67
C LEU A 299 2.67 8.39 15.39
N ARG A 300 2.00 7.32 15.83
CA ARG A 300 2.64 6.19 16.52
C ARG A 300 3.52 5.36 15.61
N PHE A 301 3.05 5.05 14.41
CA PHE A 301 3.74 4.12 13.52
C PHE A 301 4.89 4.78 12.78
N GLY A 302 4.83 6.09 12.53
CA GLY A 302 5.92 6.82 11.89
C GLY A 302 6.31 6.17 10.55
N ASP A 303 7.58 5.84 10.40
CA ASP A 303 8.12 5.23 9.19
C ASP A 303 7.72 3.75 9.03
N ASN A 304 7.30 3.10 10.12
CA ASN A 304 6.85 1.71 10.13
C ASN A 304 5.37 1.56 9.71
N THR A 305 4.70 2.62 9.26
CA THR A 305 3.28 2.57 8.87
C THR A 305 3.00 1.43 7.89
N LYS A 306 3.78 1.29 6.82
CA LYS A 306 3.55 0.25 5.81
C LYS A 306 3.53 -1.16 6.44
N LEU A 307 4.49 -1.45 7.31
CA LEU A 307 4.58 -2.74 8.02
C LEU A 307 3.34 -3.01 8.88
N TRP A 308 2.89 -2.02 9.66
CA TRP A 308 1.69 -2.15 10.49
C TRP A 308 0.42 -2.33 9.66
N LEU A 309 0.27 -1.56 8.57
CA LEU A 309 -0.87 -1.69 7.67
C LEU A 309 -0.89 -3.05 6.98
N THR A 310 0.25 -3.56 6.53
CA THR A 310 0.37 -4.93 6.00
C THR A 310 -0.02 -5.95 7.07
N GLY A 311 0.45 -5.81 8.31
CA GLY A 311 0.07 -6.67 9.42
C GLY A 311 -1.44 -6.71 9.67
N PHE A 312 -2.11 -5.55 9.70
CA PHE A 312 -3.57 -5.49 9.85
C PHE A 312 -4.32 -6.02 8.63
N GLY A 313 -3.83 -5.73 7.41
CA GLY A 313 -4.38 -6.27 6.17
C GLY A 313 -4.35 -7.80 6.19
N THR A 314 -3.19 -8.39 6.46
CA THR A 314 -3.02 -9.85 6.59
C THR A 314 -3.87 -10.42 7.72
N ALA A 315 -4.00 -9.73 8.85
CA ALA A 315 -4.86 -10.16 9.96
C ALA A 315 -6.36 -10.10 9.62
N SER A 316 -6.76 -9.24 8.68
CA SER A 316 -8.16 -9.15 8.23
C SER A 316 -8.56 -10.26 7.26
N MET A 317 -7.59 -10.97 6.68
CA MET A 317 -7.80 -12.04 5.70
C MET A 317 -7.85 -13.42 6.37
N GLY A 318 -8.63 -14.34 5.78
CA GLY A 318 -8.61 -15.74 6.15
C GLY A 318 -7.25 -16.37 5.84
N LYS A 319 -6.72 -17.18 6.76
CA LYS A 319 -5.41 -17.84 6.64
C LYS A 319 -5.50 -19.30 6.18
N ASP A 320 -6.67 -19.74 5.74
CA ASP A 320 -6.84 -21.11 5.24
C ASP A 320 -6.22 -21.22 3.85
N GLU A 321 -5.37 -22.23 3.64
CA GLU A 321 -4.65 -22.45 2.38
C GLU A 321 -5.60 -22.68 1.19
N ASN A 322 -6.83 -23.16 1.44
CA ASN A 322 -7.87 -23.38 0.44
C ASN A 322 -8.89 -22.24 0.37
N SER A 323 -8.56 -21.07 0.94
CA SER A 323 -9.46 -19.92 0.89
C SER A 323 -9.74 -19.52 -0.56
N PRO A 324 -11.02 -19.44 -0.98
CA PRO A 324 -11.35 -19.04 -2.34
C PRO A 324 -10.88 -17.61 -2.59
N LEU A 325 -10.16 -17.40 -3.69
CA LEU A 325 -9.78 -16.06 -4.15
C LEU A 325 -11.03 -15.31 -4.60
N LYS A 326 -11.18 -14.06 -4.16
CA LYS A 326 -12.30 -13.18 -4.53
C LYS A 326 -11.74 -11.90 -5.15
N ALA A 327 -12.14 -11.62 -6.39
CA ALA A 327 -11.92 -10.31 -6.98
C ALA A 327 -12.69 -9.26 -6.17
N THR A 328 -12.04 -8.15 -5.87
CA THR A 328 -12.63 -7.01 -5.14
C THR A 328 -12.29 -5.71 -5.87
N ASP A 329 -12.75 -4.58 -5.33
CA ASP A 329 -12.51 -3.24 -5.88
C ASP A 329 -13.06 -3.00 -7.30
N PHE A 330 -14.37 -3.14 -7.44
CA PHE A 330 -15.08 -2.86 -8.70
C PHE A 330 -15.27 -1.35 -8.98
N GLY A 331 -14.55 -0.47 -8.28
CA GLY A 331 -14.71 1.00 -8.38
C GLY A 331 -14.38 1.58 -9.77
N LEU A 332 -13.53 0.88 -10.53
CA LEU A 332 -13.16 1.23 -11.92
C LEU A 332 -13.85 0.33 -12.97
N SER A 333 -14.72 -0.59 -12.53
CA SER A 333 -15.42 -1.51 -13.43
C SER A 333 -16.51 -0.79 -14.23
N VAL A 334 -16.73 -1.25 -15.46
CA VAL A 334 -17.75 -0.71 -16.36
C VAL A 334 -18.56 -1.84 -16.99
N PHE A 335 -19.85 -1.58 -17.21
CA PHE A 335 -20.68 -2.44 -18.05
C PHE A 335 -20.40 -2.14 -19.52
N PHE A 336 -20.29 -3.17 -20.35
CA PHE A 336 -19.98 -3.00 -21.76
C PHE A 336 -20.68 -4.03 -22.64
N LYS A 337 -20.74 -3.73 -23.94
CA LYS A 337 -21.17 -4.66 -24.99
C LYS A 337 -19.96 -5.11 -25.81
N PRO A 338 -19.96 -6.35 -26.34
CA PRO A 338 -18.89 -6.80 -27.21
C PRO A 338 -18.65 -5.83 -28.36
N GLY A 339 -17.39 -5.40 -28.53
CA GLY A 339 -16.98 -4.41 -29.53
C GLY A 339 -16.83 -2.98 -29.02
N ASP A 340 -17.32 -2.67 -27.80
CA ASP A 340 -17.11 -1.36 -27.19
C ASP A 340 -15.61 -1.07 -26.99
N LYS A 341 -15.23 0.20 -27.15
CA LYS A 341 -13.87 0.70 -26.92
C LYS A 341 -13.87 1.85 -25.93
N PHE A 342 -12.89 1.84 -25.03
CA PHE A 342 -12.75 2.78 -23.93
C PHE A 342 -11.52 3.67 -24.12
N LYS A 343 -11.57 4.86 -23.50
CA LYS A 343 -10.55 5.90 -23.64
C LYS A 343 -9.96 6.38 -22.32
N ASP A 344 -10.49 5.92 -21.20
CA ASP A 344 -10.05 6.36 -19.89
C ASP A 344 -8.69 5.76 -19.54
N LEU A 345 -7.81 6.58 -18.98
CA LEU A 345 -6.53 6.10 -18.48
C LEU A 345 -6.72 5.63 -17.04
N VAL A 346 -6.99 4.34 -16.87
CA VAL A 346 -7.32 3.70 -15.59
C VAL A 346 -6.43 2.48 -15.35
N GLY A 347 -6.26 2.11 -14.09
CA GLY A 347 -5.47 0.96 -13.67
C GLY A 347 -4.22 1.33 -12.87
N SER A 348 -3.50 0.30 -12.43
CA SER A 348 -2.27 0.42 -11.65
C SER A 348 -1.06 0.23 -12.56
N ALA A 349 0.01 1.02 -12.35
CA ALA A 349 1.11 1.19 -13.30
C ALA A 349 1.73 -0.12 -13.84
N TYR A 350 1.91 -1.14 -12.99
CA TYR A 350 2.51 -2.42 -13.40
C TYR A 350 1.57 -3.34 -14.20
N TYR A 351 0.26 -3.18 -14.03
CA TYR A 351 -0.74 -4.12 -14.55
C TYR A 351 -1.45 -3.59 -15.80
N VAL A 352 -1.30 -2.30 -16.09
CA VAL A 352 -1.99 -1.63 -17.20
C VAL A 352 -1.54 -2.20 -18.55
N ALA A 353 -2.51 -2.42 -19.44
CA ALA A 353 -2.23 -2.91 -20.80
C ALA A 353 -1.74 -1.78 -21.73
N PRO A 354 -0.89 -2.08 -22.74
CA PRO A 354 -0.36 -1.06 -23.66
C PRO A 354 -1.45 -0.25 -24.37
N GLU A 355 -2.57 -0.88 -24.72
CA GLU A 355 -3.68 -0.24 -25.39
C GLU A 355 -4.50 0.70 -24.49
N VAL A 356 -4.46 0.51 -23.17
CA VAL A 356 -5.06 1.43 -22.19
C VAL A 356 -4.26 2.74 -22.16
N LEU A 357 -2.92 2.65 -22.19
CA LEU A 357 -2.04 3.82 -22.31
C LEU A 357 -2.31 4.60 -23.61
N LYS A 358 -2.67 3.88 -24.68
CA LYS A 358 -3.07 4.45 -25.99
C LYS A 358 -4.53 4.93 -26.02
N ARG A 359 -5.28 4.82 -24.92
CA ARG A 359 -6.69 5.22 -24.80
C ARG A 359 -7.59 4.59 -25.86
N ASN A 360 -7.32 3.33 -26.22
CA ASN A 360 -8.14 2.59 -27.18
C ASN A 360 -8.09 1.10 -26.84
N TYR A 361 -8.87 0.71 -25.84
CA TYR A 361 -8.86 -0.64 -25.30
C TYR A 361 -10.27 -1.24 -25.21
N GLY A 362 -10.34 -2.56 -25.12
CA GLY A 362 -11.55 -3.31 -24.82
C GLY A 362 -11.34 -4.20 -23.60
N PRO A 363 -12.22 -5.20 -23.37
CA PRO A 363 -12.11 -6.11 -22.22
C PRO A 363 -10.84 -6.97 -22.23
N GLU A 364 -10.12 -7.05 -23.35
CA GLU A 364 -8.88 -7.79 -23.47
C GLU A 364 -7.76 -7.24 -22.56
N ALA A 365 -7.89 -5.99 -22.11
CA ALA A 365 -6.97 -5.36 -21.15
C ALA A 365 -6.94 -6.09 -19.79
N ASP A 366 -8.05 -6.73 -19.38
CA ASP A 366 -8.10 -7.51 -18.14
C ASP A 366 -7.28 -8.80 -18.26
N ILE A 367 -7.20 -9.39 -19.45
CA ILE A 367 -6.36 -10.59 -19.69
C ILE A 367 -4.88 -10.24 -19.59
N TRP A 368 -4.49 -9.06 -20.07
CA TRP A 368 -3.13 -8.57 -19.87
C TRP A 368 -2.81 -8.42 -18.38
N SER A 369 -3.70 -7.77 -17.63
CA SER A 369 -3.54 -7.57 -16.18
C SER A 369 -3.41 -8.92 -15.45
N ALA A 370 -4.25 -9.90 -15.80
CA ALA A 370 -4.17 -11.26 -15.27
C ALA A 370 -2.86 -11.97 -15.68
N GLY A 371 -2.36 -11.74 -16.90
CA GLY A 371 -1.08 -12.26 -17.38
C GLY A 371 0.11 -11.69 -16.61
N VAL A 372 0.07 -10.40 -16.26
CA VAL A 372 1.07 -9.76 -15.40
C VAL A 372 1.04 -10.38 -14.00
N ILE A 373 -0.15 -10.59 -13.42
CA ILE A 373 -0.31 -11.25 -12.13
C ILE A 373 0.29 -12.66 -12.18
N LEU A 374 -0.03 -13.45 -13.20
CA LEU A 374 0.50 -14.79 -13.37
C LEU A 374 2.03 -14.81 -13.52
N PHE A 375 2.59 -13.86 -14.27
CA PHE A 375 4.05 -13.67 -14.37
C PHE A 375 4.68 -13.42 -12.99
N ILE A 376 4.08 -12.54 -12.19
CA ILE A 376 4.55 -12.21 -10.83
C ILE A 376 4.42 -13.42 -9.89
N LEU A 377 3.33 -14.17 -9.96
CA LEU A 377 3.14 -15.36 -9.12
C LEU A 377 4.19 -16.44 -9.41
N ILE A 378 4.62 -16.59 -10.67
CA ILE A 378 5.64 -17.56 -11.06
C ILE A 378 7.05 -17.07 -10.72
N SER A 379 7.36 -15.81 -11.01
CA SER A 379 8.73 -15.28 -10.96
C SER A 379 9.07 -14.47 -9.70
N GLY A 380 8.06 -14.00 -8.97
CA GLY A 380 8.18 -13.06 -7.86
C GLY A 380 8.48 -11.62 -8.29
N VAL A 381 8.55 -11.31 -9.59
CA VAL A 381 8.91 -9.98 -10.11
C VAL A 381 7.96 -9.54 -11.23
N PRO A 382 7.71 -8.24 -11.42
CA PRO A 382 6.89 -7.78 -12.53
C PRO A 382 7.62 -7.96 -13.87
N PRO A 383 6.89 -8.28 -14.96
CA PRO A 383 7.48 -8.44 -16.30
C PRO A 383 8.01 -7.12 -16.89
N PHE A 384 7.44 -5.99 -16.47
CA PHE A 384 7.83 -4.66 -16.93
C PHE A 384 8.25 -3.83 -15.71
N TRP A 385 9.45 -3.26 -15.77
CA TRP A 385 10.03 -2.50 -14.66
C TRP A 385 10.66 -1.20 -15.15
N GLY A 386 10.62 -0.20 -14.28
CA GLY A 386 11.32 1.07 -14.44
C GLY A 386 11.43 1.78 -13.08
N GLU A 387 12.40 2.69 -12.96
CA GLU A 387 12.65 3.46 -11.73
C GLU A 387 11.48 4.37 -11.33
N ASN A 388 10.65 4.73 -12.31
CA ASN A 388 9.49 5.60 -12.14
C ASN A 388 8.36 5.14 -13.08
N GLU A 389 7.15 5.70 -12.89
CA GLU A 389 5.99 5.34 -13.70
C GLU A 389 6.22 5.50 -15.20
N THR A 390 6.96 6.54 -15.61
CA THR A 390 7.31 6.75 -17.02
C THR A 390 8.16 5.62 -17.57
N GLY A 391 9.18 5.16 -16.84
CA GLY A 391 10.01 4.03 -17.25
C GLY A 391 9.21 2.72 -17.30
N ILE A 392 8.27 2.52 -16.39
CA ILE A 392 7.35 1.36 -16.42
C ILE A 392 6.49 1.40 -17.68
N PHE A 393 5.91 2.56 -18.01
CA PHE A 393 5.09 2.71 -19.21
C PHE A 393 5.91 2.50 -20.49
N ASP A 394 7.14 2.99 -20.53
CA ASP A 394 8.04 2.75 -21.67
C ASP A 394 8.36 1.26 -21.84
N ALA A 395 8.60 0.53 -20.74
CA ALA A 395 8.81 -0.91 -20.77
C ALA A 395 7.56 -1.67 -21.26
N ILE A 396 6.36 -1.28 -20.80
CA ILE A 396 5.08 -1.85 -21.27
C ILE A 396 4.87 -1.58 -22.76
N LEU A 397 5.19 -0.38 -23.25
CA LEU A 397 5.04 -0.01 -24.65
C LEU A 397 6.04 -0.73 -25.57
N LYS A 398 7.22 -1.12 -25.06
CA LYS A 398 8.18 -2.00 -25.76
C LYS A 398 7.68 -3.44 -25.80
N GLY A 399 7.07 -3.93 -24.72
CA GLY A 399 6.43 -5.25 -24.66
C GLY A 399 7.39 -6.45 -24.69
N GLU A 400 8.66 -6.23 -24.34
CA GLU A 400 9.66 -7.30 -24.28
C GLU A 400 9.50 -8.10 -22.99
N LEU A 401 9.39 -9.43 -23.11
CA LEU A 401 9.27 -10.34 -21.97
C LEU A 401 10.57 -11.13 -21.82
N ASP A 402 11.12 -11.10 -20.62
CA ASP A 402 12.30 -11.89 -20.28
C ASP A 402 11.92 -13.23 -19.64
N PHE A 403 12.27 -14.33 -20.31
CA PHE A 403 12.12 -15.71 -19.84
C PHE A 403 13.48 -16.42 -19.66
N SER A 404 14.58 -15.68 -19.76
CA SER A 404 15.95 -16.16 -19.51
C SER A 404 16.29 -16.11 -18.01
N ALA A 405 15.78 -15.09 -17.33
CA ALA A 405 15.93 -14.86 -15.90
C ALA A 405 15.27 -15.94 -15.02
N ASP A 406 15.90 -16.29 -13.89
CA ASP A 406 15.30 -17.21 -12.93
C ASP A 406 13.99 -16.68 -12.32
N PRO A 407 12.99 -17.55 -12.10
CA PRO A 407 13.02 -19.01 -12.22
C PRO A 407 12.64 -19.53 -13.62
N TRP A 408 12.49 -18.69 -14.63
CA TRP A 408 11.90 -19.08 -15.90
C TRP A 408 12.60 -20.28 -16.58
N PRO A 409 13.93 -20.45 -16.59
CA PRO A 409 14.55 -21.64 -17.15
C PRO A 409 13.99 -22.97 -16.64
N THR A 410 13.57 -23.04 -15.37
CA THR A 410 13.02 -24.25 -14.73
C THR A 410 11.49 -24.36 -14.85
N VAL A 411 10.80 -23.26 -15.18
CA VAL A 411 9.34 -23.21 -15.36
C VAL A 411 8.93 -23.99 -16.61
N SER A 412 7.80 -24.71 -16.52
CA SER A 412 7.29 -25.56 -17.61
C SER A 412 7.00 -24.76 -18.89
N ALA A 413 7.13 -25.43 -20.03
CA ALA A 413 6.83 -24.84 -21.33
C ALA A 413 5.37 -24.37 -21.43
N GLY A 414 4.43 -25.12 -20.85
CA GLY A 414 3.01 -24.76 -20.81
C GLY A 414 2.73 -23.48 -20.03
N ALA A 415 3.40 -23.26 -18.89
CA ALA A 415 3.26 -22.02 -18.13
C ALA A 415 3.79 -20.82 -18.93
N LYS A 416 4.98 -20.96 -19.54
CA LYS A 416 5.56 -19.93 -20.40
C LYS A 416 4.67 -19.61 -21.60
N ASP A 417 4.10 -20.62 -22.24
CA ASP A 417 3.19 -20.44 -23.37
C ASP A 417 1.94 -19.65 -22.96
N LEU A 418 1.32 -20.01 -21.83
CA LEU A 418 0.17 -19.28 -21.31
C LEU A 418 0.49 -17.80 -21.05
N VAL A 419 1.57 -17.53 -20.32
CA VAL A 419 2.01 -16.15 -20.02
C VAL A 419 2.28 -15.37 -21.29
N LYS A 420 3.00 -15.95 -22.27
CA LYS A 420 3.28 -15.31 -23.57
C LYS A 420 2.01 -14.96 -24.34
N ARG A 421 0.98 -15.80 -24.29
CA ARG A 421 -0.28 -15.57 -25.01
C ARG A 421 -1.20 -14.58 -24.29
N MET A 422 -1.17 -14.53 -22.95
CA MET A 422 -1.88 -13.51 -22.17
C MET A 422 -1.24 -12.13 -22.30
N LEU A 423 0.09 -12.06 -22.46
CA LEU A 423 0.87 -10.83 -22.61
C LEU A 423 1.19 -10.50 -24.08
N LYS A 424 0.34 -10.92 -25.01
CA LYS A 424 0.44 -10.47 -26.41
C LYS A 424 0.15 -8.98 -26.51
N TYR A 425 1.05 -8.29 -27.21
CA TYR A 425 0.98 -6.83 -27.39
C TYR A 425 -0.28 -6.40 -28.14
N ASP A 426 -0.60 -7.05 -29.26
CA ASP A 426 -1.86 -6.82 -29.97
C ASP A 426 -3.00 -7.52 -29.21
N PRO A 427 -4.03 -6.78 -28.76
CA PRO A 427 -5.19 -7.36 -28.09
C PRO A 427 -5.93 -8.42 -28.91
N LYS A 428 -5.84 -8.38 -30.25
CA LYS A 428 -6.50 -9.36 -31.13
C LYS A 428 -5.86 -10.74 -31.10
N ASP A 429 -4.56 -10.80 -30.85
CA ASP A 429 -3.80 -12.04 -30.73
C ASP A 429 -3.78 -12.58 -29.29
N ARG A 430 -4.32 -11.80 -28.35
CA ARG A 430 -4.37 -12.12 -26.93
C ARG A 430 -5.52 -13.09 -26.66
N LEU A 431 -5.26 -14.07 -25.79
CA LEU A 431 -6.31 -15.01 -25.40
C LEU A 431 -7.50 -14.29 -24.76
N THR A 432 -8.68 -14.86 -24.95
CA THR A 432 -9.86 -14.52 -24.17
C THR A 432 -9.85 -15.25 -22.82
N ALA A 433 -10.67 -14.79 -21.86
CA ALA A 433 -10.79 -15.45 -20.55
C ALA A 433 -11.18 -16.94 -20.68
N SER A 434 -12.06 -17.27 -21.63
CA SER A 434 -12.49 -18.64 -21.87
C SER A 434 -11.36 -19.51 -22.43
N GLU A 435 -10.54 -18.96 -23.33
CA GLU A 435 -9.39 -19.68 -23.88
C GLU A 435 -8.28 -19.85 -22.84
N VAL A 436 -8.08 -18.87 -21.96
CA VAL A 436 -7.17 -18.99 -20.80
C VAL A 436 -7.61 -20.16 -19.92
N LEU A 437 -8.89 -20.23 -19.53
CA LEU A 437 -9.41 -21.31 -18.68
C LEU A 437 -9.34 -22.71 -19.33
N ASN A 438 -9.34 -22.77 -20.66
CA ASN A 438 -9.20 -24.01 -21.42
C ASN A 438 -7.74 -24.34 -21.78
N HIS A 439 -6.78 -23.49 -21.40
CA HIS A 439 -5.38 -23.71 -21.71
C HIS A 439 -4.88 -24.99 -21.03
N PRO A 440 -4.11 -25.87 -21.72
CA PRO A 440 -3.67 -27.16 -21.19
C PRO A 440 -2.99 -27.10 -19.81
N TRP A 441 -2.31 -25.99 -19.53
CA TRP A 441 -1.65 -25.77 -18.25
C TRP A 441 -2.60 -25.50 -17.07
N ILE A 442 -3.68 -24.73 -17.24
CA ILE A 442 -4.51 -24.24 -16.11
C ILE A 442 -5.89 -24.90 -16.02
N LYS A 443 -6.33 -25.60 -17.06
CA LYS A 443 -7.59 -26.34 -17.04
C LYS A 443 -7.61 -27.34 -15.87
N GLU A 444 -8.81 -27.71 -15.42
CA GLU A 444 -9.00 -28.79 -14.44
C GLU A 444 -8.35 -30.08 -14.97
N ASP A 445 -7.58 -30.77 -14.11
CA ASP A 445 -6.69 -31.90 -14.48
C ASP A 445 -5.64 -31.57 -15.56
N GLY A 446 -5.21 -30.30 -15.62
CA GLY A 446 -4.20 -29.80 -16.56
C GLY A 446 -2.76 -30.19 -16.23
N GLU A 447 -1.83 -29.61 -16.99
CA GLU A 447 -0.39 -29.88 -16.87
C GLU A 447 0.30 -29.09 -15.74
N ALA A 448 -0.42 -28.22 -15.03
CA ALA A 448 0.13 -27.51 -13.88
C ALA A 448 0.54 -28.51 -12.79
N SER A 449 1.76 -28.33 -12.28
CA SER A 449 2.29 -29.16 -11.21
C SER A 449 1.72 -28.71 -9.86
N ASP A 450 1.18 -29.65 -9.09
CA ASP A 450 0.78 -29.42 -7.68
C ASP A 450 1.98 -29.24 -6.75
N LYS A 451 3.21 -29.51 -7.23
CA LYS A 451 4.42 -29.20 -6.47
C LYS A 451 4.56 -27.68 -6.36
N PRO A 452 4.65 -27.12 -5.15
CA PRO A 452 4.89 -25.69 -4.97
C PRO A 452 6.19 -25.29 -5.68
N LEU A 453 6.19 -24.12 -6.33
CA LEU A 453 7.36 -23.55 -7.00
C LEU A 453 8.58 -23.61 -6.08
N ASP A 454 9.73 -24.03 -6.64
CA ASP A 454 10.99 -24.00 -5.90
C ASP A 454 11.29 -22.56 -5.48
N ASN A 455 11.70 -22.36 -4.23
CA ASN A 455 11.78 -21.02 -3.66
C ASN A 455 12.88 -20.24 -4.43
N ALA A 456 12.49 -19.18 -5.15
CA ALA A 456 13.39 -18.40 -6.01
C ALA A 456 14.64 -17.90 -5.26
N VAL A 457 14.51 -17.68 -3.95
CA VAL A 457 15.60 -17.35 -3.02
C VAL A 457 16.62 -18.48 -2.95
N LEU A 458 16.17 -19.74 -2.86
CA LEU A 458 17.04 -20.92 -2.80
C LEU A 458 17.82 -21.11 -4.08
N SER A 459 17.19 -20.89 -5.24
CA SER A 459 17.89 -20.95 -6.52
C SER A 459 19.01 -19.90 -6.57
N ARG A 460 18.71 -18.65 -6.16
CA ARG A 460 19.67 -17.55 -6.15
C ARG A 460 20.81 -17.77 -5.17
N MET A 461 20.54 -18.27 -3.97
CA MET A 461 21.57 -18.61 -2.98
C MET A 461 22.47 -19.76 -3.47
N LYS A 462 21.90 -20.77 -4.14
CA LYS A 462 22.69 -21.86 -4.76
C LYS A 462 23.61 -21.34 -5.87
N GLN A 463 23.14 -20.38 -6.68
CA GLN A 463 23.97 -19.73 -7.69
C GLN A 463 25.04 -18.85 -7.06
N PHE A 464 24.68 -18.05 -6.05
CA PHE A 464 25.60 -17.20 -5.32
C PHE A 464 26.77 -18.01 -4.76
N ARG A 465 26.51 -19.21 -4.22
CA ARG A 465 27.55 -20.15 -3.78
C ARG A 465 28.60 -20.45 -4.86
N ALA A 466 28.16 -20.66 -6.10
CA ALA A 466 29.00 -21.07 -7.22
C ALA A 466 29.82 -19.92 -7.82
N MET A 467 29.62 -18.69 -7.37
CA MET A 467 30.35 -17.51 -7.85
C MET A 467 31.72 -17.39 -7.19
N ASN A 468 32.69 -16.87 -7.93
CA ASN A 468 34.01 -16.54 -7.37
C ASN A 468 33.91 -15.36 -6.38
N LYS A 469 34.93 -15.22 -5.53
CA LYS A 469 34.92 -14.25 -4.43
C LYS A 469 34.84 -12.79 -4.91
N LEU A 470 35.48 -12.45 -6.04
CA LEU A 470 35.43 -11.10 -6.61
C LEU A 470 34.00 -10.74 -7.06
N LYS A 471 33.31 -11.66 -7.72
CA LYS A 471 31.92 -11.49 -8.13
C LYS A 471 31.01 -11.34 -6.90
N LYS A 472 31.19 -12.14 -5.85
CA LYS A 472 30.43 -11.98 -4.60
C LYS A 472 30.67 -10.61 -3.95
N MET A 473 31.91 -10.14 -3.93
CA MET A 473 32.25 -8.82 -3.39
C MET A 473 31.64 -7.68 -4.22
N ALA A 474 31.72 -7.76 -5.55
CA ALA A 474 31.07 -6.80 -6.43
C ALA A 474 29.55 -6.73 -6.20
N LEU A 475 28.89 -7.86 -5.97
CA LEU A 475 27.47 -7.91 -5.63
C LEU A 475 27.14 -7.21 -4.31
N LYS A 476 27.99 -7.38 -3.28
CA LYS A 476 27.84 -6.70 -1.99
C LYS A 476 28.02 -5.18 -2.13
N VAL A 477 28.98 -4.73 -2.93
CA VAL A 477 29.15 -3.29 -3.26
C VAL A 477 27.93 -2.74 -4.00
N ILE A 478 27.36 -3.50 -4.94
CA ILE A 478 26.14 -3.09 -5.65
C ILE A 478 24.98 -2.99 -4.66
N ALA A 479 24.80 -3.99 -3.79
CA ALA A 479 23.75 -4.00 -2.78
C ALA A 479 23.83 -2.81 -1.80
N GLU A 480 25.04 -2.37 -1.43
CA GLU A 480 25.25 -1.18 -0.59
C GLU A 480 24.81 0.13 -1.28
N ASN A 481 24.83 0.17 -2.61
CA ASN A 481 24.52 1.37 -3.40
C ASN A 481 23.10 1.40 -3.99
N LEU A 482 22.28 0.39 -3.72
CA LEU A 482 20.87 0.37 -4.16
C LEU A 482 19.99 1.24 -3.25
N SER A 483 18.92 1.79 -3.84
CA SER A 483 17.93 2.54 -3.09
C SER A 483 17.08 1.62 -2.20
N GLU A 484 16.52 2.16 -1.10
CA GLU A 484 15.65 1.38 -0.20
C GLU A 484 14.41 0.82 -0.93
N GLU A 485 13.93 1.53 -1.96
CA GLU A 485 12.80 1.12 -2.80
C GLU A 485 13.14 -0.11 -3.65
N GLU A 486 14.38 -0.22 -4.11
CA GLU A 486 14.85 -1.34 -4.94
C GLU A 486 14.93 -2.64 -4.13
N ILE A 487 15.27 -2.57 -2.85
CA ILE A 487 15.49 -3.74 -1.98
C ILE A 487 14.35 -4.01 -0.98
N ILE A 488 13.25 -3.24 -1.02
CA ILE A 488 12.18 -3.30 -0.01
C ILE A 488 11.58 -4.71 0.17
N GLY A 489 11.39 -5.45 -0.92
CA GLY A 489 10.84 -6.82 -0.85
C GLY A 489 11.80 -7.81 -0.19
N LEU A 490 13.10 -7.67 -0.44
CA LEU A 490 14.14 -8.50 0.17
C LEU A 490 14.37 -8.10 1.63
N LYS A 491 14.22 -6.81 1.97
CA LYS A 491 14.28 -6.28 3.34
C LYS A 491 13.18 -6.83 4.23
N GLU A 492 11.95 -6.91 3.73
CA GLU A 492 10.84 -7.52 4.48
C GLU A 492 11.01 -9.03 4.65
N MET A 493 11.63 -9.70 3.67
CA MET A 493 11.96 -11.12 3.77
C MET A 493 13.06 -11.40 4.81
N PHE A 494 14.12 -10.59 4.83
CA PHE A 494 15.17 -10.68 5.85
C PHE A 494 14.58 -10.54 7.26
N LYS A 495 13.74 -9.52 7.48
CA LYS A 495 13.04 -9.31 8.77
C LYS A 495 12.10 -10.44 9.16
N ALA A 496 11.60 -11.21 8.18
CA ALA A 496 10.75 -12.36 8.47
C ALA A 496 11.56 -13.60 8.91
N LEU A 497 12.83 -13.68 8.49
CA LEU A 497 13.77 -14.71 8.91
C LEU A 497 14.43 -14.36 10.26
N ASP A 498 14.83 -13.11 10.45
CA ASP A 498 15.38 -12.55 11.70
C ASP A 498 14.27 -12.42 12.76
N THR A 499 14.02 -13.51 13.49
CA THR A 499 12.92 -13.61 14.45
C THR A 499 13.18 -12.86 15.74
N ASP A 500 14.45 -12.79 16.17
CA ASP A 500 14.83 -12.09 17.39
C ASP A 500 15.15 -10.60 17.17
N LYS A 501 15.25 -10.18 15.90
CA LYS A 501 15.48 -8.80 15.43
C LYS A 501 16.86 -8.27 15.79
N ASN A 502 17.84 -9.15 15.85
CA ASN A 502 19.22 -8.79 16.16
C ASN A 502 19.99 -8.25 14.94
N GLY A 503 19.40 -8.29 13.73
CA GLY A 503 20.00 -7.79 12.49
C GLY A 503 20.89 -8.80 11.76
N ILE A 504 20.92 -10.06 12.21
CA ILE A 504 21.60 -11.19 11.58
C ILE A 504 20.63 -12.38 11.49
N VAL A 505 20.84 -13.28 10.53
CA VAL A 505 20.05 -14.52 10.42
C VAL A 505 20.95 -15.69 10.78
N THR A 506 20.64 -16.34 11.90
CA THR A 506 21.38 -17.53 12.37
C THR A 506 20.91 -18.81 11.68
N LEU A 507 21.66 -19.91 11.84
CA LEU A 507 21.31 -21.20 11.24
C LEU A 507 19.94 -21.70 11.72
N GLU A 508 19.63 -21.49 13.01
CA GLU A 508 18.35 -21.88 13.60
C GLU A 508 17.18 -20.99 13.13
N GLU A 509 17.44 -19.71 12.87
CA GLU A 509 16.45 -18.80 12.29
C GLU A 509 16.20 -19.10 10.82
N LEU A 510 17.24 -19.41 10.06
CA LEU A 510 17.13 -19.88 8.69
C LEU A 510 16.34 -21.20 8.63
N ARG A 511 16.63 -22.12 9.57
CA ARG A 511 15.96 -23.42 9.72
C ARG A 511 14.48 -23.31 10.06
N THR A 512 14.11 -22.37 10.91
CA THR A 512 12.72 -22.19 11.35
C THR A 512 11.94 -21.22 10.46
N GLY A 513 12.62 -20.30 9.79
CA GLY A 513 12.05 -19.25 8.95
C GLY A 513 11.78 -19.70 7.51
N LEU A 514 12.72 -20.41 6.87
CA LEU A 514 12.54 -20.84 5.47
C LEU A 514 11.34 -21.79 5.25
N PRO A 515 11.05 -22.76 6.14
CA PRO A 515 9.85 -23.59 6.01
C PRO A 515 8.53 -22.83 6.20
N LYS A 516 8.56 -21.63 6.82
CA LYS A 516 7.38 -20.75 6.93
C LYS A 516 7.16 -19.92 5.66
N LEU A 517 8.19 -19.78 4.83
CA LEU A 517 8.17 -19.06 3.56
C LEU A 517 7.95 -19.99 2.35
N GLY A 518 7.88 -21.31 2.56
CA GLY A 518 7.68 -22.30 1.49
C GLY A 518 8.10 -23.72 1.87
N ASN A 519 8.39 -24.55 0.85
CA ASN A 519 8.65 -26.01 0.91
C ASN A 519 9.54 -26.51 2.07
N LYS A 520 9.42 -27.82 2.38
CA LYS A 520 10.32 -28.55 3.29
C LYS A 520 11.74 -28.61 2.70
N ILE A 521 12.67 -27.88 3.30
CA ILE A 521 14.10 -27.90 2.96
C ILE A 521 14.81 -28.89 3.89
N SER A 522 15.76 -29.66 3.36
CA SER A 522 16.56 -30.58 4.18
C SER A 522 17.60 -29.84 5.03
N GLU A 523 18.01 -30.44 6.16
CA GLU A 523 19.09 -29.90 7.01
C GLU A 523 20.41 -29.69 6.24
N ALA A 524 20.70 -30.58 5.29
CA ALA A 524 21.89 -30.48 4.46
C ALA A 524 21.83 -29.25 3.55
N GLU A 525 20.65 -28.94 2.99
CA GLU A 525 20.46 -27.75 2.17
C GLU A 525 20.52 -26.47 3.01
N ILE A 526 19.94 -26.44 4.22
CA ILE A 526 20.01 -25.27 5.12
C ILE A 526 21.47 -24.93 5.45
N ARG A 527 22.29 -25.95 5.78
CA ARG A 527 23.72 -25.75 6.04
C ARG A 527 24.46 -25.24 4.81
N GLN A 528 24.16 -25.79 3.63
CA GLN A 528 24.76 -25.33 2.39
C GLN A 528 24.36 -23.90 2.02
N LEU A 529 23.16 -23.46 2.39
CA LEU A 529 22.71 -22.07 2.20
C LEU A 529 23.44 -21.12 3.14
N MET A 530 23.61 -21.51 4.40
CA MET A 530 24.40 -20.76 5.36
C MET A 530 25.83 -20.57 4.87
N GLU A 531 26.52 -21.66 4.51
CA GLU A 531 27.87 -21.61 3.94
C GLU A 531 27.96 -20.81 2.62
N ALA A 532 26.85 -20.65 1.90
CA ALA A 532 26.85 -19.91 0.64
C ALA A 532 26.74 -18.40 0.84
N ALA A 533 25.90 -17.98 1.79
CA ALA A 533 25.53 -16.60 2.05
C ALA A 533 26.44 -15.90 3.07
N ASP A 534 26.96 -16.63 4.06
CA ASP A 534 27.96 -16.16 5.03
C ASP A 534 29.29 -15.89 4.29
N MET A 535 29.59 -14.62 4.02
CA MET A 535 30.73 -14.21 3.19
C MET A 535 31.99 -13.99 4.02
N ASP A 536 31.85 -13.57 5.27
CA ASP A 536 32.96 -13.25 6.17
C ASP A 536 33.31 -14.40 7.14
N GLY A 537 32.50 -15.46 7.16
CA GLY A 537 32.71 -16.69 7.91
C GLY A 537 32.34 -16.57 9.39
N ASP A 538 31.50 -15.61 9.77
CA ASP A 538 31.11 -15.37 11.16
C ASP A 538 30.03 -16.35 11.69
N GLY A 539 29.48 -17.19 10.81
CA GLY A 539 28.46 -18.19 11.13
C GLY A 539 27.03 -17.64 11.16
N SER A 540 26.83 -16.42 10.68
CA SER A 540 25.54 -15.75 10.53
C SER A 540 25.42 -15.10 9.14
N ILE A 541 24.21 -14.66 8.78
CA ILE A 541 23.99 -13.92 7.53
C ILE A 541 23.54 -12.51 7.91
N ASP A 542 24.39 -11.53 7.66
CA ASP A 542 24.05 -10.12 7.83
C ASP A 542 23.04 -9.65 6.76
N TYR A 543 22.46 -8.47 6.97
CA TYR A 543 21.51 -7.89 6.01
C TYR A 543 22.08 -7.77 4.59
N LEU A 544 23.30 -7.26 4.43
CA LEU A 544 23.93 -7.06 3.13
C LEU A 544 24.27 -8.38 2.46
N GLU A 545 24.71 -9.39 3.21
CA GLU A 545 24.97 -10.74 2.73
C GLU A 545 23.70 -11.40 2.21
N PHE A 546 22.60 -11.29 2.94
CA PHE A 546 21.31 -11.78 2.49
C PHE A 546 20.86 -11.09 1.20
N ILE A 547 20.93 -9.76 1.13
CA ILE A 547 20.55 -9.03 -0.08
C ILE A 547 21.43 -9.43 -1.26
N SER A 548 22.75 -9.53 -1.06
CA SER A 548 23.71 -9.91 -2.09
C SER A 548 23.44 -11.32 -2.64
N ALA A 549 23.07 -12.25 -1.76
CA ALA A 549 22.80 -13.64 -2.13
C ALA A 549 21.41 -13.86 -2.77
N THR A 550 20.48 -12.91 -2.62
CA THR A 550 19.07 -13.07 -3.04
C THR A 550 18.63 -12.09 -4.12
N MET A 551 19.48 -11.12 -4.45
CA MET A 551 19.26 -10.16 -5.53
C MET A 551 19.26 -10.82 -6.91
N HIS A 552 18.41 -10.30 -7.78
CA HIS A 552 18.24 -10.82 -9.14
C HIS A 552 19.32 -10.27 -10.10
N MET A 553 19.95 -11.14 -10.90
CA MET A 553 21.06 -10.77 -11.82
C MET A 553 20.71 -9.65 -12.81
N ASN A 554 19.49 -9.61 -13.36
CA ASN A 554 19.05 -8.51 -14.23
C ASN A 554 19.12 -7.12 -13.58
N ARG A 555 19.05 -7.02 -12.25
CA ARG A 555 19.24 -5.74 -11.54
C ARG A 555 20.72 -5.38 -11.43
N ILE A 556 21.58 -6.38 -11.31
CA ILE A 556 23.04 -6.25 -11.18
C ILE A 556 23.70 -5.88 -12.52
N GLU A 557 23.15 -6.38 -13.64
CA GLU A 557 23.73 -6.24 -14.97
C GLU A 557 23.54 -4.85 -15.63
N ARG A 558 22.91 -3.89 -14.94
CA ARG A 558 22.85 -2.50 -15.43
C ARG A 558 24.24 -1.90 -15.47
N GLU A 559 24.52 -1.18 -16.55
CA GLU A 559 25.83 -0.57 -16.81
C GLU A 559 26.25 0.38 -15.67
N ASP A 560 25.31 1.15 -15.11
CA ASP A 560 25.54 2.05 -13.97
C ASP A 560 26.05 1.31 -12.71
N HIS A 561 25.44 0.16 -12.38
CA HIS A 561 25.82 -0.63 -11.20
C HIS A 561 27.14 -1.36 -11.40
N LEU A 562 27.38 -1.92 -12.60
CA LEU A 562 28.65 -2.55 -12.95
C LEU A 562 29.80 -1.54 -12.91
N TYR A 563 29.57 -0.32 -13.42
CA TYR A 563 30.56 0.75 -13.37
C TYR A 563 30.83 1.22 -11.94
N THR A 564 29.78 1.41 -11.13
CA THR A 564 29.91 1.78 -9.71
C THR A 564 30.70 0.71 -8.93
N ALA A 565 30.43 -0.56 -9.18
CA ALA A 565 31.16 -1.66 -8.57
C ALA A 565 32.63 -1.68 -9.00
N PHE A 566 32.92 -1.42 -10.28
CA PHE A 566 34.29 -1.34 -10.79
C PHE A 566 35.08 -0.19 -10.15
N GLN A 567 34.50 1.01 -10.10
CA GLN A 567 35.12 2.19 -9.47
C GLN A 567 35.37 2.02 -7.97
N TYR A 568 34.61 1.16 -7.29
CA TYR A 568 34.88 0.84 -5.89
C TYR A 568 36.23 0.15 -5.71
N PHE A 569 36.61 -0.70 -6.66
CA PHE A 569 37.89 -1.39 -6.65
C PHE A 569 39.02 -0.52 -7.21
N ASP A 570 38.79 0.18 -8.33
CA ASP A 570 39.75 1.09 -8.97
C ASP A 570 39.81 2.45 -8.23
N LYS A 571 40.61 2.52 -7.16
CA LYS A 571 40.67 3.68 -6.28
C LYS A 571 41.43 4.85 -6.89
N ASP A 572 42.41 4.54 -7.73
CA ASP A 572 43.23 5.55 -8.39
C ASP A 572 42.64 6.03 -9.74
N ASN A 573 41.51 5.44 -10.16
CA ASN A 573 40.85 5.69 -11.44
C ASN A 573 41.78 5.44 -12.64
N SER A 574 42.67 4.44 -12.52
CA SER A 574 43.58 4.05 -13.58
C SER A 574 42.88 3.32 -14.73
N GLY A 575 41.64 2.85 -14.51
CA GLY A 575 40.90 2.00 -15.43
C GLY A 575 41.21 0.52 -15.27
N TYR A 576 41.96 0.13 -14.23
CA TYR A 576 42.37 -1.23 -13.95
C TYR A 576 42.26 -1.52 -12.46
N ILE A 577 41.78 -2.71 -12.09
CA ILE A 577 41.83 -3.20 -10.71
C ILE A 577 43.18 -3.90 -10.53
N THR A 578 44.05 -3.31 -9.72
CA THR A 578 45.36 -3.89 -9.38
C THR A 578 45.25 -4.93 -8.26
N MET A 579 46.31 -5.74 -8.10
CA MET A 579 46.38 -6.73 -7.03
C MET A 579 46.31 -6.07 -5.65
N GLU A 580 46.98 -4.94 -5.47
CA GLU A 580 46.99 -4.19 -4.21
C GLU A 580 45.60 -3.61 -3.88
N GLU A 581 44.87 -3.11 -4.88
CA GLU A 581 43.51 -2.59 -4.70
C GLU A 581 42.51 -3.68 -4.37
N LEU A 582 42.61 -4.82 -5.06
CA LEU A 582 41.80 -6.00 -4.76
C LEU A 582 42.09 -6.53 -3.36
N GLU A 583 43.36 -6.57 -2.94
CA GLU A 583 43.74 -6.92 -1.57
C GLU A 583 43.13 -5.99 -0.52
N GLN A 584 43.19 -4.68 -0.75
CA GLN A 584 42.61 -3.72 0.17
C GLN A 584 41.09 -3.87 0.27
N ALA A 585 40.41 -4.10 -0.84
CA ALA A 585 38.96 -4.30 -0.86
C ALA A 585 38.57 -5.61 -0.15
N MET A 586 39.29 -6.71 -0.40
CA MET A 586 39.01 -8.00 0.22
C MET A 586 39.32 -8.03 1.72
N LYS A 587 40.41 -7.37 2.16
CA LYS A 587 40.77 -7.25 3.59
C LYS A 587 39.72 -6.45 4.37
N LYS A 588 39.08 -5.45 3.75
CA LYS A 588 38.05 -4.62 4.39
C LYS A 588 36.82 -5.43 4.83
N TYR A 589 36.45 -6.47 4.10
CA TYR A 589 35.29 -7.33 4.38
C TYR A 589 35.68 -8.72 4.89
N ASN A 590 36.95 -8.92 5.29
CA ASN A 590 37.45 -10.21 5.77
C ASN A 590 37.29 -11.38 4.77
N MET A 591 37.33 -11.09 3.45
CA MET A 591 36.92 -12.03 2.40
C MET A 591 38.04 -12.83 1.71
N GLY A 592 39.28 -12.83 2.19
CA GLY A 592 40.34 -13.65 1.58
C GLY A 592 41.73 -13.51 2.17
N ASP A 593 42.55 -14.52 1.89
CA ASP A 593 44.00 -14.56 2.11
C ASP A 593 44.77 -14.26 0.81
N ASP A 594 46.05 -13.87 0.92
CA ASP A 594 46.91 -13.49 -0.23
C ASP A 594 46.98 -14.59 -1.32
N LYS A 595 46.71 -15.84 -0.96
CA LYS A 595 46.64 -16.97 -1.90
C LYS A 595 45.36 -16.94 -2.74
N SER A 596 44.19 -16.74 -2.12
CA SER A 596 42.92 -16.66 -2.84
C SER A 596 42.83 -15.46 -3.80
N ILE A 597 43.55 -14.38 -3.52
CA ILE A 597 43.53 -13.17 -4.35
C ILE A 597 44.31 -13.36 -5.65
N LYS A 598 45.44 -14.07 -5.60
CA LYS A 598 46.19 -14.46 -6.80
C LYS A 598 45.39 -15.40 -7.71
N GLU A 599 44.62 -16.31 -7.11
CA GLU A 599 43.74 -17.23 -7.84
C GLU A 599 42.60 -16.48 -8.55
N ILE A 600 42.03 -15.44 -7.92
CA ILE A 600 40.99 -14.60 -8.52
C ILE A 600 41.51 -13.84 -9.75
N ILE A 601 42.67 -13.18 -9.63
CA ILE A 601 43.25 -12.44 -10.77
C ILE A 601 43.51 -13.42 -11.91
N ALA A 602 44.13 -14.57 -11.64
CA ALA A 602 44.38 -15.58 -12.67
C ALA A 602 43.11 -16.17 -13.33
N GLU A 603 41.94 -16.09 -12.68
CA GLU A 603 40.66 -16.56 -13.23
C GLU A 603 39.98 -15.54 -14.15
N VAL A 604 40.22 -14.24 -13.91
CA VAL A 604 39.52 -13.12 -14.55
C VAL A 604 40.39 -12.43 -15.59
N ASP A 605 41.68 -12.29 -15.32
CA ASP A 605 42.70 -11.71 -16.19
C ASP A 605 42.91 -12.60 -17.43
N THR A 606 42.32 -12.17 -18.54
CA THR A 606 42.35 -12.91 -19.82
C THR A 606 43.54 -12.56 -20.68
N ASP A 607 44.05 -11.33 -20.58
CA ASP A 607 45.21 -10.86 -21.34
C ASP A 607 46.57 -11.11 -20.63
N ARG A 608 46.51 -11.53 -19.36
CA ARG A 608 47.63 -11.88 -18.47
C ARG A 608 48.54 -10.70 -18.17
N ASP A 609 47.98 -9.50 -18.08
CA ASP A 609 48.71 -8.30 -17.70
C ASP A 609 48.89 -8.15 -16.17
N GLY A 610 48.28 -9.04 -15.39
CA GLY A 610 48.33 -9.06 -13.93
C GLY A 610 47.35 -8.11 -13.25
N LYS A 611 46.43 -7.51 -14.01
CA LYS A 611 45.38 -6.59 -13.57
C LYS A 611 44.03 -7.01 -14.17
N ILE A 612 42.95 -6.34 -13.77
CA ILE A 612 41.62 -6.60 -14.33
C ILE A 612 41.08 -5.30 -14.92
N ASN A 613 40.88 -5.27 -16.23
CA ASN A 613 40.25 -4.13 -16.89
C ASN A 613 38.71 -4.18 -16.80
N TYR A 614 38.02 -3.10 -17.17
CA TYR A 614 36.56 -3.03 -17.08
C TYR A 614 35.85 -4.11 -17.91
N GLU A 615 36.37 -4.45 -19.09
CA GLU A 615 35.75 -5.44 -19.98
C GLU A 615 35.85 -6.85 -19.39
N GLU A 616 36.98 -7.18 -18.76
CA GLU A 616 37.21 -8.43 -18.03
C GLU A 616 36.33 -8.53 -16.78
N PHE A 617 36.20 -7.43 -16.04
CA PHE A 617 35.30 -7.34 -14.89
C PHE A 617 33.84 -7.57 -15.30
N VAL A 618 33.37 -6.93 -16.36
CA VAL A 618 32.02 -7.12 -16.91
C VAL A 618 31.84 -8.56 -17.43
N ALA A 619 32.85 -9.11 -18.11
CA ALA A 619 32.81 -10.48 -18.60
C ALA A 619 32.68 -11.48 -17.44
N MET A 620 33.43 -11.30 -16.35
CA MET A 620 33.30 -12.08 -15.13
C MET A 620 31.91 -11.94 -14.50
N MET A 621 31.39 -10.71 -14.38
CA MET A 621 30.05 -10.48 -13.85
C MET A 621 28.97 -11.19 -14.68
N LYS A 622 29.17 -11.35 -15.99
CA LYS A 622 28.26 -12.07 -16.91
C LYS A 622 28.55 -13.58 -17.03
N LYS A 623 29.73 -14.06 -16.60
CA LYS A 623 30.16 -15.46 -16.66
C LYS A 623 29.39 -16.30 -15.61
N GLY A 624 28.86 -17.44 -16.02
CA GLY A 624 27.94 -18.26 -15.24
C GLY A 624 26.49 -18.26 -15.75
N ASN A 625 26.19 -17.41 -16.74
CA ASN A 625 24.93 -17.45 -17.49
C ASN A 625 25.19 -18.14 -18.87
N PRO A 626 24.73 -19.37 -19.10
CA PRO A 626 25.08 -20.17 -20.29
C PRO A 626 24.56 -19.62 -21.63
N GLU A 627 23.94 -18.44 -21.69
CA GLU A 627 23.23 -17.95 -22.89
C GLU A 627 24.05 -17.07 -23.86
N LEU A 628 25.28 -16.65 -23.55
CA LEU A 628 26.00 -15.68 -24.42
C LEU A 628 27.26 -16.19 -25.13
N VAL A 629 27.78 -17.38 -24.81
CA VAL A 629 28.95 -17.92 -25.54
C VAL A 629 28.58 -18.39 -26.96
N THR A 630 27.31 -18.67 -27.23
CA THR A 630 26.82 -19.17 -28.52
C THR A 630 26.57 -18.07 -29.57
N ASN A 631 26.31 -16.82 -29.18
CA ASN A 631 25.95 -15.77 -30.13
C ASN A 631 27.13 -15.02 -30.77
N ARG A 632 28.36 -15.10 -30.23
CA ARG A 632 29.54 -14.49 -30.89
C ARG A 632 30.18 -15.36 -31.98
N ARG A 633 29.92 -16.67 -32.00
CA ARG A 633 30.47 -17.58 -33.04
C ARG A 633 29.63 -17.67 -34.32
N ARG A 634 28.42 -17.10 -34.35
CA ARG A 634 27.54 -17.12 -35.54
C ARG A 634 27.52 -15.83 -36.35
N VAL A 635 28.28 -14.81 -35.97
CA VAL A 635 28.35 -13.53 -36.70
C VAL A 635 29.59 -13.41 -37.58
N ASN A 636 30.56 -14.34 -37.48
CA ASN A 636 31.74 -14.40 -38.35
C ASN A 636 31.94 -15.79 -39.00
N MET A 637 30.90 -16.31 -39.67
CA MET A 637 31.01 -17.28 -40.77
C MET A 637 29.88 -17.07 -41.78
#